data_AF-A0A0L7KQT0-F1
#
_entry.id   AF-A0A0L7KQT0-F1
#
_cell.length_a   1.000
_cell.length_b   1.000
_cell.length_c   1.000
_cell.angle_alpha   90.00
_cell.angle_beta   90.00
_cell.angle_gamma   90.00
#
_symmetry.space_group_name_H-M   'P 1'
#
loop_
_entity.id
_entity.type
_entity.pdbx_description
1 polymer ?
#
loop_
_entity_poly.entity_id
_entity_poly.type
_entity_poly.pdbx_seq_one_letter_code
_entity_poly.pdbx_strand_id
1 'polypeptide(L)'
;MEESKMDSIISKCQSIKIIPSLEDTLRSMGLNIELDTNTQAWLEQVRIIWKTWKRSTAMEGSIEDLFRSRPDAFRVALVFVIKCEEYKDCKPKSLPYFIMEILMKYSRAHNIHAEDSLKMPAFHIAVYQRNQHFLNLMVKAYQIVTIKESIIPMVKDMIKNENSKQASQVVIAMELFDDIPVEDLLFPLVLLDKPNMIDDYLSEAPSQITAFLLFLDKLLDRNFKMLDFVQDYAEKNNIGHVKYDKLHRKPLGKLVARLCNKYNIPVETCKNLSNNRTASGLRYLVYRKYTEHNITTSVWEDLVKDSLRQNSDSIHSFLDLLIDHDRTEALKWAKYFNVPETQLPLALRGDFDAIVLEDNWDTESEVTHQHFYKSPLTREQITIIETSEQFYDLISTLTHLDIVSLDCEWKPSFGTKQCQVAIIQLGTKDMVYLIDAILLNKPEYTSFWCSFNKSFLENAEIIKLGFGLEQDLREMKASIAGLSNIKQQGIDFEAICNCIIDEGTKKTVKKPKAVCSQPHLPVFEAKSPAYMKILVDMKLNNIISYLRYCGIDTISRSDSMLWHDVINLATSEDRLIIVSKPKNTPNNNFPQSSILCIGKGPITEQLHKIINTYNVSIQQSDLMTVCLFCNSKDLRKLNCDQVQELCKAYEAVSKEQLNTSNIRHEADDDVDFGDFLSDSEGDEDPPQYQPRNTVTKNQSCKTSKGVQIVVDDASKLCVSKKPAVLCEDCGSLCSDEDTVLKTISEIVLKVTKLAQPT
;
A
#
# COMPACT_ATOMS: atom_id res chain seq x y z
N MET A 1 -48.27 17.75 -39.73
CA MET A 1 -47.63 18.27 -38.49
C MET A 1 -47.03 17.15 -37.62
N GLU A 2 -47.31 15.87 -37.90
CA GLU A 2 -46.68 14.72 -37.21
C GLU A 2 -45.41 14.20 -37.90
N GLU A 3 -45.29 14.29 -39.24
CA GLU A 3 -44.06 13.88 -39.95
C GLU A 3 -42.83 14.75 -39.59
N SER A 4 -43.02 16.06 -39.44
CA SER A 4 -41.93 16.98 -39.07
C SER A 4 -41.44 16.80 -37.62
N LYS A 5 -42.23 16.13 -36.77
CA LYS A 5 -41.79 15.73 -35.42
C LYS A 5 -40.96 14.45 -35.45
N MET A 6 -41.25 13.51 -36.36
CA MET A 6 -40.48 12.28 -36.54
C MET A 6 -39.06 12.59 -37.04
N ASP A 7 -38.93 13.47 -38.04
CA ASP A 7 -37.63 13.87 -38.58
C ASP A 7 -36.79 14.69 -37.59
N SER A 8 -37.45 15.48 -36.73
CA SER A 8 -36.79 16.21 -35.63
C SER A 8 -36.29 15.27 -34.52
N ILE A 9 -36.98 14.15 -34.29
CA ILE A 9 -36.54 13.11 -33.33
C ILE A 9 -35.38 12.30 -33.92
N ILE A 10 -35.44 11.95 -35.21
CA ILE A 10 -34.36 11.24 -35.92
C ILE A 10 -33.07 12.10 -36.00
N SER A 11 -33.21 13.41 -36.22
CA SER A 11 -32.08 14.36 -36.19
C SER A 11 -31.47 14.54 -34.79
N LYS A 12 -32.25 14.38 -33.72
CA LYS A 12 -31.75 14.44 -32.33
C LYS A 12 -31.14 13.12 -31.83
N CYS A 13 -31.29 12.01 -32.56
CA CYS A 13 -30.77 10.69 -32.21
C CYS A 13 -29.51 10.29 -33.00
N GLN A 14 -28.69 11.25 -33.47
CA GLN A 14 -27.39 10.98 -34.13
C GLN A 14 -26.28 10.56 -33.15
N SER A 15 -26.58 9.64 -32.23
CA SER A 15 -25.61 8.97 -31.37
C SER A 15 -26.07 7.58 -30.92
N ILE A 16 -26.98 6.93 -31.65
CA ILE A 16 -27.27 5.51 -31.47
C ILE A 16 -26.46 4.75 -32.53
N LYS A 17 -25.25 4.30 -32.18
CA LYS A 17 -24.59 3.23 -32.93
C LYS A 17 -25.50 2.00 -32.83
N ILE A 18 -26.17 1.64 -33.92
CA ILE A 18 -26.89 0.37 -34.01
C ILE A 18 -25.83 -0.74 -33.97
N ILE A 19 -25.64 -1.35 -32.81
CA ILE A 19 -24.75 -2.50 -32.65
C ILE A 19 -25.45 -3.69 -33.33
N PRO A 20 -24.89 -4.29 -34.40
CA PRO A 20 -25.50 -5.44 -35.05
C PRO A 20 -25.67 -6.58 -34.03
N SER A 21 -26.73 -7.37 -34.16
CA SER A 21 -26.94 -8.49 -33.24
C SER A 21 -25.79 -9.49 -33.38
N LEU A 22 -25.57 -10.32 -32.34
CA LEU A 22 -24.56 -11.37 -32.40
C LEU A 22 -24.84 -12.32 -33.59
N GLU A 23 -26.11 -12.61 -33.87
CA GLU A 23 -26.51 -13.43 -35.01
C GLU A 23 -26.16 -12.77 -36.35
N ASP A 24 -26.41 -11.47 -36.51
CA ASP A 24 -26.06 -10.75 -37.74
C ASP A 24 -24.54 -10.71 -37.96
N THR A 25 -23.79 -10.50 -36.88
CA THR A 25 -22.32 -10.53 -36.89
C THR A 25 -21.82 -11.90 -37.33
N LEU A 26 -22.36 -12.98 -36.78
CA LEU A 26 -21.96 -14.34 -37.12
C LEU A 26 -22.36 -14.72 -38.56
N ARG A 27 -23.52 -14.26 -39.06
CA ARG A 27 -23.91 -14.44 -40.46
C ARG A 27 -22.96 -13.73 -41.41
N SER A 28 -22.52 -12.52 -41.07
CA SER A 28 -21.53 -11.78 -41.86
C SER A 28 -20.16 -12.47 -41.92
N MET A 29 -19.84 -13.30 -40.91
CA MET A 29 -18.65 -14.15 -40.86
C MET A 29 -18.84 -15.51 -41.58
N GLY A 30 -19.98 -15.73 -42.22
CA GLY A 30 -20.28 -16.96 -42.95
C GLY A 30 -20.85 -18.10 -42.11
N LEU A 31 -21.21 -17.89 -40.84
CA LEU A 31 -21.88 -18.93 -40.04
C LEU A 31 -23.34 -19.08 -40.48
N ASN A 32 -23.71 -20.26 -40.98
CA ASN A 32 -25.10 -20.63 -41.15
C ASN A 32 -25.75 -20.92 -39.78
N ILE A 33 -26.70 -20.08 -39.36
CA ILE A 33 -27.41 -20.17 -38.06
C ILE A 33 -28.69 -21.02 -38.16
N GLU A 34 -29.09 -21.44 -39.35
CA GLU A 34 -30.33 -22.19 -39.54
C GLU A 34 -30.18 -23.64 -39.08
N LEU A 35 -31.21 -24.13 -38.39
CA LEU A 35 -31.36 -25.51 -37.96
C LEU A 35 -32.54 -26.12 -38.72
N ASP A 36 -32.41 -27.37 -39.17
CA ASP A 36 -33.56 -28.11 -39.69
C ASP A 36 -34.57 -28.41 -38.58
N THR A 37 -35.81 -28.69 -38.97
CA THR A 37 -36.95 -28.90 -38.08
C THR A 37 -36.68 -30.00 -37.03
N ASN A 38 -35.98 -31.07 -37.41
CA ASN A 38 -35.69 -32.19 -36.51
C ASN A 38 -34.70 -31.77 -35.43
N THR A 39 -33.65 -31.04 -35.82
CA THR A 39 -32.62 -30.55 -34.90
C THR A 39 -33.14 -29.46 -33.97
N GLN A 40 -34.04 -28.60 -34.47
CA GLN A 40 -34.72 -27.61 -33.64
C GLN A 40 -35.65 -28.28 -32.63
N ALA A 41 -36.42 -29.29 -33.03
CA ALA A 41 -37.26 -30.07 -32.13
C ALA A 41 -36.43 -30.80 -31.06
N TRP A 42 -35.31 -31.39 -31.45
CA TRP A 42 -34.37 -32.04 -30.52
C TRP A 42 -33.81 -31.05 -29.49
N LEU A 43 -33.38 -29.85 -29.92
CA LEU A 43 -32.84 -28.84 -29.03
C LEU A 43 -33.87 -28.42 -27.97
N GLU A 44 -35.14 -28.29 -28.36
CA GLU A 44 -36.20 -27.93 -27.44
C GLU A 44 -36.49 -29.05 -26.43
N GLN A 45 -36.46 -30.32 -26.86
CA GLN A 45 -36.55 -31.46 -25.94
C GLN A 45 -35.40 -31.49 -24.93
N VAL A 46 -34.16 -31.28 -25.39
CA VAL A 46 -32.98 -31.26 -24.52
C VAL A 46 -33.05 -30.13 -23.50
N ARG A 47 -33.57 -28.96 -23.86
CA ARG A 47 -33.80 -27.86 -22.91
C ARG A 47 -34.78 -28.22 -21.81
N ILE A 48 -35.89 -28.88 -22.17
CA ILE A 48 -36.90 -29.34 -21.19
C ILE A 48 -36.27 -30.38 -20.24
N ILE A 49 -35.53 -31.35 -20.77
CA ILE A 49 -34.86 -32.37 -19.97
C ILE A 49 -33.80 -31.74 -19.08
N TRP A 50 -33.02 -30.76 -19.57
CA TRP A 50 -32.01 -30.04 -18.80
C TRP A 50 -32.57 -29.30 -17.59
N LYS A 51 -33.80 -28.79 -17.67
CA LYS A 51 -34.48 -28.14 -16.53
C LYS A 51 -34.68 -29.11 -15.36
N THR A 52 -34.83 -30.40 -15.63
CA THR A 52 -35.16 -31.43 -14.62
C THR A 52 -33.94 -32.26 -14.21
N TRP A 53 -33.16 -32.75 -15.17
CA TRP A 53 -32.13 -33.78 -14.95
C TRP A 53 -30.69 -33.26 -14.97
N LYS A 54 -30.47 -32.02 -15.45
CA LYS A 54 -29.15 -31.37 -15.54
C LYS A 54 -28.09 -32.31 -16.16
N ARG A 55 -26.87 -32.34 -15.61
CA ARG A 55 -25.77 -33.21 -16.05
C ARG A 55 -26.09 -34.66 -15.68
N SER A 56 -26.32 -35.51 -16.69
CA SER A 56 -26.57 -36.95 -16.51
C SER A 56 -25.95 -37.75 -17.66
N THR A 57 -25.68 -39.03 -17.41
CA THR A 57 -25.13 -39.95 -18.42
C THR A 57 -26.07 -40.14 -19.61
N ALA A 58 -27.38 -40.14 -19.36
CA ALA A 58 -28.40 -40.19 -20.41
C ALA A 58 -28.37 -38.94 -21.31
N MET A 59 -28.13 -37.76 -20.74
CA MET A 59 -27.97 -36.52 -21.51
C MET A 59 -26.68 -36.53 -22.32
N GLU A 60 -25.57 -36.99 -21.73
CA GLU A 60 -24.29 -37.13 -22.42
C GLU A 60 -24.42 -38.04 -23.64
N GLY A 61 -25.00 -39.24 -23.46
CA GLY A 61 -25.25 -40.17 -24.57
C GLY A 61 -26.15 -39.59 -25.67
N SER A 62 -27.22 -38.87 -25.30
CA SER A 62 -28.11 -38.26 -26.29
C SER A 62 -27.42 -37.19 -27.14
N ILE A 63 -26.54 -36.37 -26.54
CA ILE A 63 -25.76 -35.35 -27.24
C ILE A 63 -24.70 -36.02 -28.15
N GLU A 64 -24.01 -37.05 -27.65
CA GLU A 64 -23.04 -37.81 -28.45
C GLU A 64 -23.68 -38.50 -29.66
N ASP A 65 -24.85 -39.11 -29.48
CA ASP A 65 -25.59 -39.75 -30.57
C ASP A 65 -26.02 -38.74 -31.63
N LEU A 66 -26.42 -37.53 -31.23
CA LEU A 66 -26.68 -36.45 -32.17
C LEU A 66 -25.42 -36.08 -32.96
N PHE A 67 -24.29 -35.86 -32.28
CA PHE A 67 -23.04 -35.52 -32.95
C PHE A 67 -22.55 -36.64 -33.88
N ARG A 68 -22.75 -37.91 -33.51
CA ARG A 68 -22.46 -39.06 -34.38
C ARG A 68 -23.35 -39.09 -35.62
N SER A 69 -24.61 -38.69 -35.49
CA SER A 69 -25.57 -38.71 -36.61
C SER A 69 -25.40 -37.57 -37.62
N ARG A 70 -24.57 -36.57 -37.33
CA ARG A 70 -24.46 -35.34 -38.13
C ARG A 70 -23.04 -35.04 -38.60
N PRO A 71 -22.84 -34.76 -39.91
CA PRO A 71 -21.53 -34.36 -40.42
C PRO A 71 -21.14 -32.94 -40.00
N ASP A 72 -22.11 -32.05 -39.73
CA ASP A 72 -21.91 -30.64 -39.36
C ASP A 72 -21.93 -30.39 -37.84
N ALA A 73 -21.52 -31.38 -37.04
CA ALA A 73 -21.61 -31.37 -35.57
C ALA A 73 -21.03 -30.09 -34.92
N PHE A 74 -19.85 -29.64 -35.37
CA PHE A 74 -19.22 -28.42 -34.85
C PHE A 74 -20.01 -27.15 -35.14
N ARG A 75 -20.64 -27.05 -36.32
CA ARG A 75 -21.50 -25.92 -36.67
C ARG A 75 -22.76 -25.93 -35.81
N VAL A 76 -23.43 -27.07 -35.74
CA VAL A 76 -24.68 -27.25 -34.97
C VAL A 76 -24.44 -26.92 -33.50
N ALA A 77 -23.31 -27.36 -32.95
CA ALA A 77 -22.96 -27.08 -31.56
C ALA A 77 -22.76 -25.57 -31.30
N LEU A 78 -22.13 -24.80 -32.20
CA LEU A 78 -22.07 -23.33 -32.09
C LEU A 78 -23.46 -22.70 -32.11
N VAL A 79 -24.33 -23.17 -33.01
CA VAL A 79 -25.70 -22.67 -33.13
C VAL A 79 -26.51 -22.98 -31.87
N PHE A 80 -26.28 -24.13 -31.23
CA PHE A 80 -26.91 -24.45 -29.96
C PHE A 80 -26.50 -23.49 -28.85
N VAL A 81 -25.23 -23.10 -28.78
CA VAL A 81 -24.76 -22.11 -27.80
C VAL A 81 -25.56 -20.83 -27.94
N ILE A 82 -25.63 -20.24 -29.14
CA ILE A 82 -26.30 -18.95 -29.36
C ILE A 82 -27.83 -19.01 -29.21
N LYS A 83 -28.44 -20.17 -29.45
CA LYS A 83 -29.90 -20.32 -29.32
C LYS A 83 -30.33 -20.55 -27.87
N CYS A 84 -29.44 -21.01 -26.97
CA CYS A 84 -29.77 -21.28 -25.56
C CYS A 84 -30.02 -19.99 -24.75
N GLU A 85 -30.87 -20.07 -23.72
CA GLU A 85 -31.20 -18.93 -22.84
C GLU A 85 -29.94 -18.35 -22.14
N GLU A 86 -28.99 -19.20 -21.76
CA GLU A 86 -27.78 -18.86 -21.00
C GLU A 86 -26.58 -18.43 -21.90
N TYR A 87 -26.79 -18.13 -23.18
CA TYR A 87 -25.71 -17.91 -24.15
C TYR A 87 -24.78 -16.72 -23.85
N LYS A 88 -25.19 -15.79 -22.98
CA LYS A 88 -24.40 -14.61 -22.58
C LYS A 88 -23.44 -14.88 -21.42
N ASP A 89 -23.64 -15.97 -20.67
CA ASP A 89 -22.84 -16.31 -19.48
C ASP A 89 -22.79 -17.84 -19.29
N CYS A 90 -22.09 -18.53 -20.19
CA CYS A 90 -22.01 -19.99 -20.15
C CYS A 90 -21.08 -20.47 -19.02
N LYS A 91 -21.66 -20.79 -17.87
CA LYS A 91 -20.93 -21.38 -16.72
C LYS A 91 -20.79 -22.89 -16.89
N PRO A 92 -19.87 -23.56 -16.17
CA PRO A 92 -19.79 -25.02 -16.14
C PRO A 92 -21.13 -25.72 -15.87
N LYS A 93 -22.01 -25.12 -15.08
CA LYS A 93 -23.34 -25.69 -14.76
C LYS A 93 -24.43 -25.38 -15.81
N SER A 94 -24.10 -24.69 -16.89
CA SER A 94 -25.04 -24.31 -17.96
C SER A 94 -25.11 -25.37 -19.06
N LEU A 95 -26.24 -25.45 -19.75
CA LEU A 95 -26.42 -26.34 -20.91
C LEU A 95 -25.42 -26.06 -22.04
N PRO A 96 -25.22 -24.82 -22.50
CA PRO A 96 -24.28 -24.54 -23.59
C PRO A 96 -22.84 -24.94 -23.26
N TYR A 97 -22.39 -24.75 -22.02
CA TYR A 97 -21.07 -25.23 -21.60
C TYR A 97 -20.97 -26.77 -21.66
N PHE A 98 -22.01 -27.47 -21.18
CA PHE A 98 -22.03 -28.94 -21.20
C PHE A 98 -22.02 -29.51 -22.62
N ILE A 99 -22.75 -28.89 -23.55
CA ILE A 99 -22.73 -29.26 -24.97
C ILE A 99 -21.31 -29.11 -25.56
N MET A 100 -20.61 -27.99 -25.26
CA MET A 100 -19.22 -27.78 -25.71
C MET A 100 -18.24 -28.76 -25.08
N GLU A 101 -18.43 -29.11 -23.80
CA GLU A 101 -17.61 -30.09 -23.09
C GLU A 101 -17.71 -31.47 -23.75
N ILE A 102 -18.93 -31.89 -24.13
CA ILE A 102 -19.16 -33.15 -24.84
C ILE A 102 -18.59 -33.09 -26.26
N LEU A 103 -18.77 -31.98 -26.98
CA LEU A 103 -18.18 -31.80 -28.31
C LEU A 103 -16.66 -31.97 -28.26
N MET A 104 -15.99 -31.39 -27.27
CA MET A 104 -14.54 -31.52 -27.09
C MET A 104 -14.14 -32.97 -26.80
N LYS A 105 -14.87 -33.69 -25.93
CA LYS A 105 -14.64 -35.12 -25.67
C LYS A 105 -14.83 -35.95 -26.92
N TYR A 106 -15.92 -35.72 -27.65
CA TYR A 106 -16.26 -36.41 -28.90
C TYR A 106 -15.19 -36.20 -29.97
N SER A 107 -14.76 -34.94 -30.17
CA SER A 107 -13.68 -34.55 -31.08
C SER A 107 -12.38 -35.30 -30.79
N ARG A 108 -11.99 -35.39 -29.51
CA ARG A 108 -10.77 -36.11 -29.09
C ARG A 108 -10.87 -37.61 -29.26
N ALA A 109 -12.03 -38.20 -28.94
CA ALA A 109 -12.23 -39.65 -29.05
C ALA A 109 -12.24 -40.14 -30.51
N HIS A 110 -12.73 -39.32 -31.44
CA HIS A 110 -12.86 -39.69 -32.85
C HIS A 110 -11.82 -39.02 -33.77
N ASN A 111 -10.95 -38.16 -33.20
CA ASN A 111 -9.95 -37.37 -33.92
C ASN A 111 -10.56 -36.51 -35.07
N ILE A 112 -11.68 -35.86 -34.80
CA ILE A 112 -12.39 -34.98 -35.75
C ILE A 112 -12.15 -33.53 -35.34
N HIS A 113 -11.90 -32.66 -36.32
CA HIS A 113 -11.60 -31.25 -36.10
C HIS A 113 -12.66 -30.34 -36.73
N ALA A 114 -12.81 -29.13 -36.16
CA ALA A 114 -13.66 -28.10 -36.74
C ALA A 114 -13.07 -27.58 -38.06
N GLU A 115 -13.94 -27.26 -39.01
CA GLU A 115 -13.55 -26.54 -40.22
C GLU A 115 -12.97 -25.16 -39.88
N ASP A 116 -11.99 -24.70 -40.66
CA ASP A 116 -11.32 -23.41 -40.42
C ASP A 116 -12.31 -22.23 -40.46
N SER A 117 -13.35 -22.32 -41.28
CA SER A 117 -14.44 -21.34 -41.40
C SER A 117 -15.19 -21.13 -40.07
N LEU A 118 -15.21 -22.11 -39.18
CA LEU A 118 -15.94 -22.07 -37.91
C LEU A 118 -15.11 -21.52 -36.75
N LYS A 119 -13.78 -21.43 -36.89
CA LYS A 119 -12.87 -21.01 -35.82
C LYS A 119 -13.05 -19.54 -35.44
N MET A 120 -13.20 -18.65 -36.41
CA MET A 120 -13.48 -17.22 -36.17
C MET A 120 -14.86 -16.99 -35.51
N PRO A 121 -15.97 -17.56 -36.02
CA PRO A 121 -17.27 -17.54 -35.32
C PRO A 121 -17.19 -18.08 -33.88
N ALA A 122 -16.49 -19.19 -33.66
CA ALA A 122 -16.30 -19.76 -32.33
C ALA A 122 -15.57 -18.79 -31.38
N PHE A 123 -14.49 -18.15 -31.86
CA PHE A 123 -13.77 -17.13 -31.10
C PHE A 123 -14.66 -15.94 -30.74
N HIS A 124 -15.43 -15.42 -31.69
CA HIS A 124 -16.34 -14.29 -31.45
C HIS A 124 -17.41 -14.62 -30.41
N ILE A 125 -18.00 -15.82 -30.44
CA ILE A 125 -18.95 -16.27 -29.42
C ILE A 125 -18.27 -16.36 -28.06
N ALA A 126 -17.06 -16.92 -27.99
CA ALA A 126 -16.31 -17.08 -26.75
C ALA A 126 -15.99 -15.73 -26.08
N VAL A 127 -15.50 -14.76 -26.87
CA VAL A 127 -15.19 -13.40 -26.42
C VAL A 127 -16.46 -12.65 -26.01
N TYR A 128 -17.56 -12.79 -26.76
CA TYR A 128 -18.81 -12.08 -26.44
C TYR A 128 -19.32 -12.36 -25.01
N GLN A 129 -19.09 -13.55 -24.48
CA GLN A 129 -19.56 -13.98 -23.16
C GLN A 129 -18.72 -13.47 -21.98
N ARG A 130 -17.49 -12.99 -22.22
CA ARG A 130 -16.56 -12.52 -21.16
C ARG A 130 -16.32 -13.53 -20.03
N ASN A 131 -16.42 -14.82 -20.32
CA ASN A 131 -16.20 -15.91 -19.37
C ASN A 131 -14.94 -16.71 -19.76
N GLN A 132 -13.94 -16.71 -18.87
CA GLN A 132 -12.63 -17.31 -19.14
C GLN A 132 -12.65 -18.83 -19.25
N HIS A 133 -13.44 -19.53 -18.43
CA HIS A 133 -13.55 -20.98 -18.52
C HIS A 133 -14.18 -21.40 -19.84
N PHE A 134 -15.20 -20.68 -20.29
CA PHE A 134 -15.82 -20.92 -21.58
C PHE A 134 -14.88 -20.57 -22.74
N LEU A 135 -14.14 -19.46 -22.65
CA LEU A 135 -13.10 -19.12 -23.63
C LEU A 135 -12.07 -20.24 -23.79
N ASN A 136 -11.53 -20.73 -22.67
CA ASN A 136 -10.56 -21.83 -22.67
C ASN A 136 -11.15 -23.12 -23.27
N LEU A 137 -12.41 -23.42 -22.99
CA LEU A 137 -13.10 -24.57 -23.58
C LEU A 137 -13.26 -24.41 -25.09
N MET A 138 -13.67 -23.24 -25.57
CA MET A 138 -13.87 -22.97 -27.00
C MET A 138 -12.55 -22.98 -27.77
N VAL A 139 -11.50 -22.37 -27.23
CA VAL A 139 -10.16 -22.38 -27.83
C VAL A 139 -9.66 -23.81 -28.03
N LYS A 140 -9.88 -24.68 -27.03
CA LYS A 140 -9.50 -26.10 -27.10
C LYS A 140 -10.40 -26.91 -28.03
N ALA A 141 -11.72 -26.72 -27.96
CA ALA A 141 -12.70 -27.48 -28.73
C ALA A 141 -12.60 -27.20 -30.25
N TYR A 142 -12.34 -25.94 -30.64
CA TYR A 142 -12.24 -25.53 -32.05
C TYR A 142 -10.78 -25.36 -32.52
N GLN A 143 -9.79 -25.64 -31.67
CA GLN A 143 -8.36 -25.45 -31.96
C GLN A 143 -8.06 -24.04 -32.50
N ILE A 144 -8.63 -23.02 -31.84
CA ILE A 144 -8.56 -21.62 -32.30
C ILE A 144 -7.11 -21.12 -32.34
N VAL A 145 -6.20 -21.74 -31.58
CA VAL A 145 -4.76 -21.44 -31.58
C VAL A 145 -4.15 -21.49 -33.00
N THR A 146 -4.70 -22.29 -33.93
CA THR A 146 -4.20 -22.36 -35.31
C THR A 146 -4.43 -21.09 -36.13
N ILE A 147 -5.34 -20.20 -35.71
CA ILE A 147 -5.65 -18.93 -36.39
C ILE A 147 -5.12 -17.71 -35.64
N LYS A 148 -4.08 -17.89 -34.80
CA LYS A 148 -3.51 -16.83 -33.95
C LYS A 148 -3.22 -15.52 -34.69
N GLU A 149 -2.71 -15.60 -35.92
CA GLU A 149 -2.39 -14.43 -36.76
C GLU A 149 -3.61 -13.53 -37.04
N SER A 150 -4.80 -14.12 -37.15
CA SER A 150 -6.05 -13.38 -37.35
C SER A 150 -6.60 -12.80 -36.04
N ILE A 151 -6.22 -13.37 -34.90
CA ILE A 151 -6.69 -12.94 -33.56
C ILE A 151 -5.83 -11.79 -33.01
N ILE A 152 -4.52 -11.77 -33.27
CA ILE A 152 -3.60 -10.74 -32.74
C ILE A 152 -4.11 -9.31 -32.99
N PRO A 153 -4.57 -8.92 -34.20
CA PRO A 153 -5.13 -7.58 -34.43
C PRO A 153 -6.34 -7.27 -33.55
N MET A 154 -7.20 -8.27 -33.30
CA MET A 154 -8.38 -8.11 -32.45
C MET A 154 -7.98 -7.87 -30.99
N VAL A 155 -6.95 -8.54 -30.49
CA VAL A 155 -6.45 -8.31 -29.13
C VAL A 155 -5.86 -6.90 -29.01
N LYS A 156 -5.10 -6.45 -30.02
CA LYS A 156 -4.57 -5.08 -30.07
C LYS A 156 -5.69 -4.03 -30.06
N ASP A 157 -6.79 -4.28 -30.78
CA ASP A 157 -7.97 -3.43 -30.73
C ASP A 157 -8.69 -3.48 -29.37
N MET A 158 -8.72 -4.64 -28.69
CA MET A 158 -9.25 -4.73 -27.32
C MET A 158 -8.42 -3.89 -26.34
N ILE A 159 -7.09 -3.90 -26.46
CA ILE A 159 -6.19 -3.09 -25.63
C ILE A 159 -6.45 -1.59 -25.86
N LYS A 160 -6.52 -1.16 -27.13
CA LYS A 160 -6.81 0.24 -27.49
C LYS A 160 -8.16 0.74 -27.01
N ASN A 161 -9.17 -0.13 -26.95
CA ASN A 161 -10.50 0.21 -26.46
C ASN A 161 -10.65 0.05 -24.93
N GLU A 162 -9.54 0.09 -24.18
CA GLU A 162 -9.48 -0.05 -22.71
C GLU A 162 -10.11 -1.35 -22.16
N ASN A 163 -10.24 -2.38 -22.99
CA ASN A 163 -10.78 -3.70 -22.61
C ASN A 163 -9.67 -4.69 -22.24
N SER A 164 -8.73 -4.23 -21.42
CA SER A 164 -7.50 -4.97 -21.07
C SER A 164 -7.78 -6.27 -20.32
N LYS A 165 -8.88 -6.37 -19.56
CA LYS A 165 -9.26 -7.61 -18.87
C LYS A 165 -9.53 -8.74 -19.87
N GLN A 166 -10.31 -8.43 -20.89
CA GLN A 166 -10.65 -9.39 -21.93
C GLN A 166 -9.44 -9.70 -22.80
N ALA A 167 -8.64 -8.69 -23.15
CA ALA A 167 -7.37 -8.89 -23.86
C ALA A 167 -6.46 -9.86 -23.10
N SER A 168 -6.30 -9.66 -21.79
CA SER A 168 -5.50 -10.52 -20.90
C SER A 168 -5.97 -11.97 -20.92
N GLN A 169 -7.29 -12.19 -20.81
CA GLN A 169 -7.88 -13.53 -20.88
C GLN A 169 -7.63 -14.22 -22.22
N VAL A 170 -7.70 -13.47 -23.33
CA VAL A 170 -7.42 -13.99 -24.67
C VAL A 170 -5.93 -14.32 -24.85
N VAL A 171 -5.02 -13.44 -24.41
CA VAL A 171 -3.57 -13.68 -24.46
C VAL A 171 -3.20 -14.97 -23.74
N ILE A 172 -3.75 -15.18 -22.53
CA ILE A 172 -3.52 -16.41 -21.75
C ILE A 172 -4.13 -17.63 -22.45
N ALA A 173 -5.40 -17.54 -22.85
CA ALA A 173 -6.12 -18.67 -23.45
C ALA A 173 -5.50 -19.14 -24.78
N MET A 174 -4.91 -18.22 -25.53
CA MET A 174 -4.28 -18.46 -26.84
C MET A 174 -2.76 -18.53 -26.79
N GLU A 175 -2.15 -18.44 -25.60
CA GLU A 175 -0.70 -18.52 -25.36
C GLU A 175 0.10 -17.50 -26.21
N LEU A 176 -0.42 -16.27 -26.37
CA LEU A 176 0.14 -15.23 -27.25
C LEU A 176 1.27 -14.40 -26.59
N PHE A 177 2.04 -15.02 -25.70
CA PHE A 177 3.02 -14.33 -24.87
C PHE A 177 4.19 -13.74 -25.66
N ASP A 178 4.59 -14.38 -26.77
CA ASP A 178 5.68 -13.91 -27.64
C ASP A 178 5.19 -12.86 -28.67
N ASP A 179 3.90 -12.91 -29.02
CA ASP A 179 3.30 -12.08 -30.07
C ASP A 179 2.79 -10.72 -29.51
N ILE A 180 2.47 -10.68 -28.21
CA ILE A 180 1.97 -9.51 -27.50
C ILE A 180 2.86 -9.27 -26.27
N PRO A 181 3.80 -8.30 -26.36
CA PRO A 181 4.67 -7.97 -25.25
C PRO A 181 3.87 -7.63 -23.99
N VAL A 182 4.37 -8.06 -22.83
CA VAL A 182 3.69 -7.85 -21.55
C VAL A 182 3.53 -6.36 -21.21
N GLU A 183 4.47 -5.52 -21.64
CA GLU A 183 4.39 -4.07 -21.51
C GLU A 183 3.22 -3.48 -22.29
N ASP A 184 2.92 -3.98 -23.49
CA ASP A 184 1.79 -3.48 -24.31
C ASP A 184 0.44 -3.82 -23.66
N LEU A 185 0.39 -4.92 -22.90
CA LEU A 185 -0.81 -5.37 -22.23
C LEU A 185 -1.00 -4.70 -20.86
N LEU A 186 0.06 -4.64 -20.04
CA LEU A 186 -0.02 -4.25 -18.63
C LEU A 186 0.39 -2.81 -18.35
N PHE A 187 1.26 -2.20 -19.14
CA PHE A 187 1.64 -0.80 -18.92
C PHE A 187 0.43 0.16 -18.99
N PRO A 188 -0.54 0.00 -19.92
CA PRO A 188 -1.77 0.79 -19.87
C PRO A 188 -2.50 0.70 -18.53
N LEU A 189 -2.47 -0.45 -17.85
CA LEU A 189 -3.09 -0.63 -16.53
C LEU A 189 -2.31 0.08 -15.43
N VAL A 190 -0.99 0.20 -15.55
CA VAL A 190 -0.16 1.03 -14.65
C VAL A 190 -0.54 2.50 -14.82
N LEU A 191 -0.64 2.97 -16.06
CA LEU A 191 -1.02 4.36 -16.38
C LEU A 191 -2.43 4.73 -15.88
N LEU A 192 -3.33 3.76 -15.83
CA LEU A 192 -4.71 3.91 -15.34
C LEU A 192 -4.88 3.59 -13.84
N ASP A 193 -3.81 3.25 -13.12
CA ASP A 193 -3.80 2.92 -11.69
C ASP A 193 -4.75 1.74 -11.35
N LYS A 194 -4.64 0.63 -12.09
CA LYS A 194 -5.44 -0.60 -11.90
C LYS A 194 -4.57 -1.78 -11.46
N PRO A 195 -3.98 -1.76 -10.24
CA PRO A 195 -3.02 -2.78 -9.80
C PRO A 195 -3.62 -4.19 -9.69
N ASN A 196 -4.90 -4.31 -9.33
CA ASN A 196 -5.57 -5.61 -9.19
C ASN A 196 -5.55 -6.42 -10.50
N MET A 197 -5.73 -5.74 -11.64
CA MET A 197 -5.74 -6.40 -12.95
C MET A 197 -4.35 -6.87 -13.40
N ILE A 198 -3.30 -6.17 -12.97
CA ILE A 198 -1.91 -6.56 -13.21
C ILE A 198 -1.61 -7.85 -12.43
N ASP A 199 -2.01 -7.86 -11.16
CA ASP A 199 -1.83 -9.00 -10.28
C ASP A 199 -2.59 -10.24 -10.76
N ASP A 200 -3.84 -10.07 -11.22
CA ASP A 200 -4.65 -11.16 -11.81
C ASP A 200 -3.92 -11.81 -13.00
N TYR A 201 -3.40 -11.01 -13.93
CA TYR A 201 -2.70 -11.53 -15.12
C TYR A 201 -1.38 -12.22 -14.76
N LEU A 202 -0.54 -11.59 -13.93
CA LEU A 202 0.77 -12.12 -13.56
C LEU A 202 0.67 -13.41 -12.73
N SER A 203 -0.39 -13.57 -11.94
CA SER A 203 -0.66 -14.80 -11.19
C SER A 203 -0.98 -15.98 -12.11
N GLU A 204 -1.61 -15.72 -13.26
CA GLU A 204 -1.93 -16.74 -14.27
C GLU A 204 -0.82 -16.95 -15.31
N ALA A 205 0.07 -15.96 -15.49
CA ALA A 205 1.21 -16.03 -16.42
C ALA A 205 2.56 -15.74 -15.73
N PRO A 206 3.07 -16.66 -14.88
CA PRO A 206 4.32 -16.43 -14.13
C PRO A 206 5.56 -16.19 -14.98
N SER A 207 5.59 -16.74 -16.21
CA SER A 207 6.70 -16.55 -17.16
C SER A 207 6.89 -15.08 -17.58
N GLN A 208 5.85 -14.24 -17.45
CA GLN A 208 5.87 -12.84 -17.85
C GLN A 208 6.30 -11.88 -16.73
N ILE A 209 6.38 -12.36 -15.48
CA ILE A 209 6.68 -11.53 -14.30
C ILE A 209 8.04 -10.83 -14.46
N THR A 210 9.09 -11.60 -14.75
CA THR A 210 10.45 -11.05 -14.86
C THR A 210 10.56 -10.04 -16.02
N ALA A 211 9.93 -10.34 -17.17
CA ALA A 211 9.93 -9.43 -18.31
C ALA A 211 9.27 -8.08 -17.98
N PHE A 212 8.11 -8.12 -17.30
CA PHE A 212 7.40 -6.91 -16.90
C PHE A 212 8.15 -6.12 -15.82
N LEU A 213 8.73 -6.80 -14.83
CA LEU A 213 9.56 -6.17 -13.81
C LEU A 213 10.76 -5.43 -14.41
N LEU A 214 11.47 -6.05 -15.36
CA LEU A 214 12.60 -5.43 -16.04
C LEU A 214 12.19 -4.21 -16.88
N PHE A 215 11.01 -4.28 -17.52
CA PHE A 215 10.44 -3.12 -18.22
C PHE A 215 10.18 -1.96 -17.26
N LEU A 216 9.51 -2.20 -16.13
CA LEU A 216 9.24 -1.15 -15.14
C LEU A 216 10.52 -0.63 -14.49
N ASP A 217 11.49 -1.50 -14.21
CA ASP A 217 12.79 -1.13 -13.64
C ASP A 217 13.56 -0.17 -14.56
N LYS A 218 13.51 -0.39 -15.89
CA LYS A 218 14.12 0.53 -16.86
C LYS A 218 13.55 1.96 -16.74
N LEU A 219 12.27 2.10 -16.42
CA LEU A 219 11.65 3.42 -16.24
C LEU A 219 12.14 4.12 -14.96
N LEU A 220 12.76 3.40 -14.02
CA LEU A 220 13.33 3.94 -12.78
C LEU A 220 14.74 4.55 -12.95
N ASP A 221 15.37 4.42 -14.12
CA ASP A 221 16.70 5.00 -14.42
C ASP A 221 16.66 6.53 -14.40
N ARG A 222 17.55 7.17 -13.62
CA ARG A 222 17.64 8.63 -13.45
C ARG A 222 17.77 9.39 -14.77
N ASN A 223 18.41 8.80 -15.77
CA ASN A 223 18.59 9.41 -17.08
C ASN A 223 17.37 9.24 -18.01
N PHE A 224 16.39 8.42 -17.61
CA PHE A 224 15.19 8.16 -18.39
C PHE A 224 14.16 9.27 -18.21
N LYS A 225 13.71 9.86 -19.33
CA LYS A 225 12.66 10.88 -19.36
C LYS A 225 11.27 10.23 -19.35
N MET A 226 10.80 9.89 -18.16
CA MET A 226 9.54 9.15 -17.98
C MET A 226 8.32 9.89 -18.56
N LEU A 227 8.20 11.20 -18.34
CA LEU A 227 7.04 11.97 -18.79
C LEU A 227 6.93 12.01 -20.32
N ASP A 228 8.03 12.28 -21.02
CA ASP A 228 8.08 12.30 -22.49
C ASP A 228 7.66 10.93 -23.06
N PHE A 229 8.19 9.84 -22.49
CA PHE A 229 7.85 8.48 -22.90
C PHE A 229 6.37 8.15 -22.65
N VAL A 230 5.84 8.48 -21.47
CA VAL A 230 4.43 8.23 -21.13
C VAL A 230 3.51 9.02 -22.05
N GLN A 231 3.84 10.27 -22.36
CA GLN A 231 3.05 11.11 -23.24
C GLN A 231 3.00 10.53 -24.67
N ASP A 232 4.16 10.21 -25.26
CA ASP A 232 4.22 9.58 -26.59
C ASP A 232 3.47 8.24 -26.62
N TYR A 233 3.62 7.43 -25.57
CA TYR A 233 2.92 6.16 -25.44
C TYR A 233 1.40 6.33 -25.34
N ALA A 234 0.93 7.30 -24.56
CA ALA A 234 -0.49 7.57 -24.38
C ALA A 234 -1.13 8.10 -25.67
N GLU A 235 -0.45 8.99 -26.39
CA GLU A 235 -0.90 9.52 -27.68
C GLU A 235 -0.98 8.42 -28.74
N LYS A 236 0.06 7.58 -28.85
CA LYS A 236 0.12 6.47 -29.82
C LYS A 236 -0.95 5.40 -29.59
N ASN A 237 -1.30 5.15 -28.32
CA ASN A 237 -2.25 4.11 -27.93
C ASN A 237 -3.65 4.65 -27.60
N ASN A 238 -3.89 5.95 -27.76
CA ASN A 238 -5.17 6.62 -27.51
C ASN A 238 -5.71 6.39 -26.08
N ILE A 239 -4.86 6.57 -25.08
CA ILE A 239 -5.20 6.40 -23.66
C ILE A 239 -5.66 7.74 -23.08
N GLY A 240 -6.94 7.86 -22.71
CA GLY A 240 -7.55 9.15 -22.36
C GLY A 240 -7.37 9.62 -20.91
N HIS A 241 -7.13 8.73 -19.95
CA HIS A 241 -7.22 9.02 -18.51
C HIS A 241 -5.96 8.63 -17.72
N VAL A 242 -4.79 9.05 -18.18
CA VAL A 242 -3.50 8.76 -17.52
C VAL A 242 -3.40 9.48 -16.16
N LYS A 243 -3.01 8.74 -15.12
CA LYS A 243 -2.77 9.23 -13.75
C LYS A 243 -1.34 9.72 -13.56
N TYR A 244 -1.01 10.88 -14.12
CA TYR A 244 0.34 11.45 -14.06
C TYR A 244 0.86 11.69 -12.63
N ASP A 245 -0.03 11.97 -11.68
CA ASP A 245 0.27 12.16 -10.25
C ASP A 245 0.92 10.93 -9.60
N LYS A 246 0.68 9.74 -10.16
CA LYS A 246 1.25 8.48 -9.68
C LYS A 246 2.44 8.00 -10.51
N LEU A 247 2.78 8.70 -11.60
CA LEU A 247 3.85 8.32 -12.53
C LEU A 247 5.14 9.07 -12.20
N HIS A 248 5.61 8.86 -10.98
CA HIS A 248 6.91 9.31 -10.50
C HIS A 248 7.74 8.12 -10.01
N ARG A 249 9.06 8.31 -9.88
CA ARG A 249 10.01 7.25 -9.51
C ARG A 249 9.68 6.58 -8.18
N LYS A 250 9.19 7.33 -7.18
CA LYS A 250 8.86 6.80 -5.84
C LYS A 250 7.63 5.86 -5.88
N PRO A 251 6.44 6.25 -6.38
CA PRO A 251 5.32 5.33 -6.54
C PRO A 251 5.64 4.12 -7.44
N LEU A 252 6.31 4.34 -8.56
CA LEU A 252 6.69 3.26 -9.47
C LEU A 252 7.68 2.29 -8.81
N GLY A 253 8.65 2.81 -8.06
CA GLY A 253 9.59 2.00 -7.27
C GLY A 253 8.89 1.17 -6.19
N LYS A 254 7.86 1.72 -5.52
CA LYS A 254 7.01 0.97 -4.58
C LYS A 254 6.26 -0.17 -5.30
N LEU A 255 5.73 0.08 -6.49
CA LEU A 255 5.06 -0.96 -7.29
C LEU A 255 6.03 -2.09 -7.69
N VAL A 256 7.21 -1.77 -8.20
CA VAL A 256 8.22 -2.78 -8.59
C VAL A 256 8.64 -3.60 -7.37
N ALA A 257 8.92 -2.95 -6.23
CA ALA A 257 9.27 -3.65 -4.99
C ALA A 257 8.16 -4.60 -4.50
N ARG A 258 6.90 -4.13 -4.50
CA ARG A 258 5.74 -4.94 -4.13
C ARG A 258 5.62 -6.19 -5.00
N LEU A 259 5.82 -6.04 -6.32
CA LEU A 259 5.78 -7.15 -7.26
C LEU A 259 6.95 -8.13 -7.06
N CYS A 260 8.17 -7.63 -6.78
CA CYS A 260 9.31 -8.48 -6.43
C CYS A 260 9.01 -9.34 -5.20
N ASN A 261 8.50 -8.73 -4.11
CA ASN A 261 8.16 -9.44 -2.88
C ASN A 261 7.05 -10.48 -3.12
N LYS A 262 5.95 -10.06 -3.75
CA LYS A 262 4.79 -10.93 -4.02
C LYS A 262 5.14 -12.19 -4.80
N TYR A 263 6.05 -12.08 -5.76
CA TYR A 263 6.46 -13.19 -6.63
C TYR A 263 7.82 -13.79 -6.26
N ASN A 264 8.37 -13.43 -5.09
CA ASN A 264 9.65 -13.90 -4.59
C ASN A 264 10.80 -13.76 -5.61
N ILE A 265 10.82 -12.63 -6.32
CA ILE A 265 11.89 -12.27 -7.26
C ILE A 265 12.94 -11.46 -6.49
N PRO A 266 14.22 -11.89 -6.49
CA PRO A 266 15.29 -11.12 -5.86
C PRO A 266 15.34 -9.70 -6.44
N VAL A 267 15.32 -8.68 -5.59
CA VAL A 267 15.28 -7.28 -6.04
C VAL A 267 16.55 -6.88 -6.78
N GLU A 268 17.63 -7.62 -6.59
CA GLU A 268 18.88 -7.53 -7.37
C GLU A 268 18.64 -7.75 -8.88
N THR A 269 17.54 -8.42 -9.25
CA THR A 269 17.08 -8.53 -10.64
C THR A 269 16.68 -7.17 -11.22
N CYS A 270 16.20 -6.25 -10.37
CA CYS A 270 15.79 -4.89 -10.71
C CYS A 270 16.89 -3.89 -10.33
N LYS A 271 17.86 -3.72 -11.24
CA LYS A 271 19.09 -2.95 -10.99
C LYS A 271 18.81 -1.49 -10.61
N ASN A 272 17.87 -0.81 -11.28
CA ASN A 272 17.59 0.60 -11.02
C ASN A 272 16.87 0.79 -9.67
N LEU A 273 15.94 -0.10 -9.32
CA LEU A 273 15.31 -0.12 -8.01
C LEU A 273 16.35 -0.32 -6.90
N SER A 274 17.23 -1.31 -7.04
CA SER A 274 18.32 -1.58 -6.07
C SER A 274 19.22 -0.36 -5.89
N ASN A 275 19.66 0.26 -7.00
CA ASN A 275 20.50 1.45 -6.98
C ASN A 275 19.79 2.65 -6.33
N ASN A 276 18.52 2.90 -6.67
CA ASN A 276 17.74 3.99 -6.09
C ASN A 276 17.52 3.82 -4.58
N ARG A 277 17.26 2.58 -4.12
CA ARG A 277 17.14 2.25 -2.69
C ARG A 277 18.47 2.44 -1.96
N THR A 278 19.56 1.94 -2.52
CA THR A 278 20.91 2.07 -1.93
C THR A 278 21.31 3.53 -1.81
N ALA A 279 21.13 4.33 -2.86
CA ALA A 279 21.41 5.76 -2.82
C ALA A 279 20.57 6.48 -1.75
N SER A 280 19.30 6.11 -1.59
CA SER A 280 18.42 6.69 -0.56
C SER A 280 18.86 6.29 0.85
N GLY A 281 19.24 5.03 1.06
CA GLY A 281 19.75 4.54 2.35
C GLY A 281 21.08 5.20 2.74
N LEU A 282 21.99 5.40 1.78
CA LEU A 282 23.24 6.11 2.02
C LEU A 282 23.03 7.58 2.36
N ARG A 283 22.06 8.26 1.72
CA ARG A 283 21.64 9.63 2.11
C ARG A 283 21.16 9.69 3.54
N TYR A 284 20.34 8.73 3.96
CA TYR A 284 19.88 8.63 5.33
C TYR A 284 21.02 8.40 6.32
N LEU A 285 21.96 7.52 6.00
CA LEU A 285 23.14 7.29 6.84
C LEU A 285 23.98 8.56 7.01
N VAL A 286 24.24 9.29 5.93
CA VAL A 286 24.98 10.57 5.96
C VAL A 286 24.25 11.58 6.84
N TYR A 287 22.93 11.71 6.68
CA TYR A 287 22.10 12.55 7.54
C TYR A 287 22.22 12.17 9.02
N ARG A 288 22.10 10.89 9.36
CA ARG A 288 22.23 10.42 10.76
C ARG A 288 23.60 10.65 11.36
N LYS A 289 24.67 10.50 10.57
CA LYS A 289 26.05 10.72 11.05
C LYS A 289 26.35 12.20 11.28
N TYR A 290 26.09 13.04 10.30
CA TYR A 290 26.53 14.44 10.31
C TYR A 290 25.50 15.43 10.83
N THR A 291 24.21 15.07 10.85
CA THR A 291 23.14 15.94 11.35
C THR A 291 22.60 15.50 12.71
N GLU A 292 22.24 14.22 12.87
CA GLU A 292 21.68 13.72 14.14
C GLU A 292 22.74 13.26 15.15
N HIS A 293 23.97 13.00 14.70
CA HIS A 293 25.07 12.45 15.52
C HIS A 293 24.68 11.18 16.30
N ASN A 294 23.82 10.35 15.71
CA ASN A 294 23.18 9.21 16.38
C ASN A 294 23.69 7.85 15.83
N ILE A 295 24.92 7.81 15.31
CA ILE A 295 25.59 6.60 14.81
C ILE A 295 27.07 6.70 15.18
N THR A 296 27.61 5.65 15.81
CA THR A 296 29.04 5.54 16.12
C THR A 296 29.86 5.20 14.87
N THR A 297 31.16 5.55 14.86
CA THR A 297 32.03 5.34 13.70
C THR A 297 32.09 3.88 13.24
N SER A 298 32.12 2.91 14.17
CA SER A 298 32.13 1.48 13.84
C SER A 298 30.85 1.02 13.13
N VAL A 299 29.68 1.41 13.68
CA VAL A 299 28.39 1.09 13.08
C VAL A 299 28.25 1.74 11.70
N TRP A 300 28.65 3.00 11.57
CA TRP A 300 28.68 3.71 10.29
C TRP A 300 29.49 2.94 9.23
N GLU A 301 30.70 2.51 9.58
CA GLU A 301 31.56 1.80 8.64
C GLU A 301 30.96 0.48 8.17
N ASP A 302 30.40 -0.32 9.08
CA ASP A 302 29.82 -1.61 8.75
C ASP A 302 28.59 -1.45 7.84
N LEU A 303 27.74 -0.46 8.13
CA LEU A 303 26.54 -0.18 7.33
C LEU A 303 26.89 0.33 5.93
N VAL A 304 27.91 1.18 5.79
CA VAL A 304 28.40 1.66 4.48
C VAL A 304 29.04 0.51 3.69
N LYS A 305 29.89 -0.30 4.33
CA LYS A 305 30.51 -1.49 3.71
C LYS A 305 29.45 -2.46 3.19
N ASP A 306 28.45 -2.81 4.01
CA ASP A 306 27.39 -3.74 3.61
C ASP A 306 26.50 -3.15 2.50
N SER A 307 26.19 -1.85 2.52
CA SER A 307 25.36 -1.19 1.51
C SER A 307 26.06 -1.13 0.13
N LEU A 308 27.36 -0.83 0.09
CA LEU A 308 28.11 -0.65 -1.15
C LEU A 308 28.75 -1.92 -1.70
N ARG A 309 28.93 -2.97 -0.87
CA ARG A 309 29.44 -4.28 -1.31
C ARG A 309 28.57 -4.92 -2.40
N GLN A 310 27.28 -4.61 -2.41
CA GLN A 310 26.30 -5.21 -3.33
C GLN A 310 25.97 -4.30 -4.54
N ASN A 311 26.26 -3.00 -4.47
CA ASN A 311 25.89 -2.02 -5.50
C ASN A 311 27.05 -1.06 -5.81
N SER A 312 28.06 -1.54 -6.54
CA SER A 312 29.25 -0.77 -6.91
C SER A 312 28.94 0.52 -7.67
N ASP A 313 27.83 0.55 -8.42
CA ASP A 313 27.43 1.71 -9.22
C ASP A 313 27.03 2.93 -8.36
N SER A 314 26.73 2.70 -7.08
CA SER A 314 26.34 3.76 -6.13
C SER A 314 27.55 4.44 -5.46
N ILE A 315 28.78 3.95 -5.66
CA ILE A 315 29.99 4.49 -5.00
C ILE A 315 30.22 5.95 -5.38
N HIS A 316 30.11 6.31 -6.66
CA HIS A 316 30.35 7.70 -7.09
C HIS A 316 29.33 8.67 -6.50
N SER A 317 28.03 8.32 -6.55
CA SER A 317 26.98 9.15 -5.95
C SER A 317 27.12 9.29 -4.44
N PHE A 318 27.70 8.28 -3.76
CA PHE A 318 28.00 8.34 -2.33
C PHE A 318 29.18 9.25 -2.02
N LEU A 319 30.24 9.20 -2.83
CA LEU A 319 31.38 10.10 -2.69
C LEU A 319 30.97 11.55 -2.92
N ASP A 320 30.18 11.83 -3.95
CA ASP A 320 29.64 13.17 -4.22
C ASP A 320 28.83 13.69 -3.02
N LEU A 321 27.97 12.84 -2.45
CA LEU A 321 27.20 13.17 -1.26
C LEU A 321 28.10 13.46 -0.04
N LEU A 322 29.17 12.68 0.16
CA LEU A 322 30.07 12.87 1.29
C LEU A 322 30.93 14.13 1.15
N ILE A 323 31.31 14.54 -0.07
CA ILE A 323 32.16 15.73 -0.29
C ILE A 323 31.54 16.99 0.31
N ASP A 324 30.22 17.11 0.25
CA ASP A 324 29.48 18.25 0.80
C ASP A 324 29.50 18.29 2.34
N HIS A 325 29.84 17.19 3.00
CA HIS A 325 29.84 17.07 4.46
C HIS A 325 31.24 16.85 5.06
N ASP A 326 32.00 15.89 4.54
CA ASP A 326 33.32 15.49 5.01
C ASP A 326 34.17 14.96 3.85
N ARG A 327 35.05 15.84 3.36
CA ARG A 327 36.01 15.53 2.29
C ARG A 327 37.03 14.47 2.69
N THR A 328 37.44 14.42 3.96
CA THR A 328 38.46 13.46 4.43
C THR A 328 37.89 12.05 4.50
N GLU A 329 36.66 11.90 4.99
CA GLU A 329 35.93 10.64 4.99
C GLU A 329 35.64 10.17 3.55
N ALA A 330 35.30 11.09 2.63
CA ALA A 330 35.13 10.76 1.22
C ALA A 330 36.42 10.18 0.61
N LEU A 331 37.59 10.75 0.93
CA LEU A 331 38.89 10.21 0.49
C LEU A 331 39.19 8.83 1.09
N LYS A 332 38.86 8.62 2.37
CA LYS A 332 38.97 7.31 3.03
C LYS A 332 38.17 6.23 2.29
N TRP A 333 36.91 6.51 1.96
CA TRP A 333 36.07 5.57 1.20
C TRP A 333 36.53 5.38 -0.24
N ALA A 334 36.97 6.45 -0.91
CA ALA A 334 37.54 6.35 -2.25
C ALA A 334 38.77 5.42 -2.30
N LYS A 335 39.64 5.49 -1.28
CA LYS A 335 40.77 4.57 -1.10
C LYS A 335 40.30 3.15 -0.79
N TYR A 336 39.36 2.98 0.14
CA TYR A 336 38.82 1.66 0.51
C TYR A 336 38.22 0.91 -0.69
N PHE A 337 37.48 1.61 -1.55
CA PHE A 337 36.88 1.03 -2.75
C PHE A 337 37.80 0.98 -3.98
N ASN A 338 39.07 1.40 -3.85
CA ASN A 338 40.05 1.45 -4.95
C ASN A 338 39.55 2.23 -6.19
N VAL A 339 38.90 3.37 -5.99
CA VAL A 339 38.36 4.18 -7.11
C VAL A 339 39.51 4.83 -7.89
N PRO A 340 39.61 4.63 -9.23
CA PRO A 340 40.67 5.24 -10.04
C PRO A 340 40.64 6.77 -10.01
N GLU A 341 41.80 7.41 -10.02
CA GLU A 341 41.91 8.88 -9.96
C GLU A 341 41.16 9.60 -11.11
N THR A 342 41.09 8.96 -12.28
CA THR A 342 40.33 9.45 -13.44
C THR A 342 38.82 9.49 -13.23
N GLN A 343 38.30 8.70 -12.27
CA GLN A 343 36.88 8.57 -11.94
C GLN A 343 36.52 9.22 -10.60
N LEU A 344 37.49 9.81 -9.89
CA LEU A 344 37.21 10.60 -8.71
C LEU A 344 36.49 11.90 -9.08
N PRO A 345 35.57 12.36 -8.23
CA PRO A 345 35.02 13.70 -8.29
C PRO A 345 36.14 14.73 -8.36
N LEU A 346 35.98 15.79 -9.16
CA LEU A 346 37.00 16.82 -9.37
C LEU A 346 37.50 17.42 -8.05
N ALA A 347 36.60 17.53 -7.07
CA ALA A 347 36.94 18.01 -5.75
C ALA A 347 38.03 17.16 -5.10
N LEU A 348 38.07 15.83 -5.25
CA LEU A 348 39.01 14.93 -4.55
C LEU A 348 40.34 14.69 -5.29
N ARG A 349 40.50 15.22 -6.51
CA ARG A 349 41.73 15.01 -7.31
C ARG A 349 42.89 15.85 -6.76
N GLY A 350 44.06 15.24 -6.64
CA GLY A 350 45.28 15.91 -6.14
C GLY A 350 45.58 15.75 -4.64
N ASP A 351 44.64 15.22 -3.84
CA ASP A 351 44.82 15.00 -2.39
C ASP A 351 45.14 13.53 -2.03
N PHE A 352 45.34 12.66 -3.03
CA PHE A 352 45.47 11.21 -2.80
C PHE A 352 46.69 10.84 -1.94
N ASP A 353 47.75 11.65 -2.01
CA ASP A 353 49.02 11.43 -1.29
C ASP A 353 49.11 12.18 0.06
N ALA A 354 48.12 13.02 0.43
CA ALA A 354 48.27 13.95 1.57
C ALA A 354 47.67 13.47 2.90
N ILE A 355 46.94 12.35 2.95
CA ILE A 355 46.31 11.87 4.19
C ILE A 355 47.06 10.65 4.72
N VAL A 356 47.92 10.89 5.71
CA VAL A 356 48.34 9.90 6.70
C VAL A 356 47.13 9.65 7.59
N LEU A 357 46.61 8.42 7.58
CA LEU A 357 45.61 7.98 8.55
C LEU A 357 46.32 7.90 9.91
N GLU A 358 46.25 8.95 10.72
CA GLU A 358 46.49 8.82 12.15
C GLU A 358 45.29 8.07 12.73
N ASP A 359 45.50 6.79 13.03
CA ASP A 359 44.66 5.97 13.90
C ASP A 359 44.66 6.60 15.32
N ASN A 360 43.89 7.66 15.51
CA ASN A 360 43.68 8.25 16.83
C ASN A 360 42.55 7.49 17.53
N TRP A 361 42.90 6.31 18.05
CA TRP A 361 41.96 5.33 18.61
C TRP A 361 41.47 5.61 20.04
N ASP A 362 41.84 6.70 20.69
CA ASP A 362 41.40 6.97 22.07
C ASP A 362 41.18 8.46 22.31
N THR A 363 40.04 8.99 21.86
CA THR A 363 39.44 10.13 22.55
C THR A 363 38.06 9.72 23.02
N GLU A 364 38.04 9.05 24.19
CA GLU A 364 36.86 8.96 25.03
C GLU A 364 36.35 10.39 25.24
N SER A 365 35.33 10.74 24.46
CA SER A 365 34.56 11.94 24.71
C SER A 365 33.90 11.73 26.06
N GLU A 366 34.19 12.60 27.04
CA GLU A 366 33.60 12.55 28.38
C GLU A 366 32.07 12.49 28.26
N VAL A 367 31.51 11.27 28.33
CA VAL A 367 30.08 11.05 28.33
C VAL A 367 29.59 11.50 29.71
N THR A 368 28.92 12.64 29.72
CA THR A 368 28.14 13.15 30.85
C THR A 368 27.41 11.99 31.54
N HIS A 369 27.59 11.85 32.86
CA HIS A 369 27.03 10.78 33.70
C HIS A 369 25.50 10.61 33.54
N GLN A 370 25.07 9.93 32.50
CA GLN A 370 23.72 9.40 32.38
C GLN A 370 23.65 8.10 33.20
N HIS A 371 22.63 8.00 34.05
CA HIS A 371 22.40 6.83 34.90
C HIS A 371 21.73 5.74 34.06
N PHE A 372 22.54 4.96 33.36
CA PHE A 372 22.06 3.79 32.63
C PHE A 372 21.91 2.58 33.56
N TYR A 373 21.00 1.67 33.21
CA TYR A 373 20.92 0.38 33.88
C TYR A 373 22.22 -0.40 33.64
N LYS A 374 22.86 -0.83 34.72
CA LYS A 374 24.03 -1.71 34.68
C LYS A 374 23.58 -3.12 35.05
N SER A 375 23.93 -4.10 34.22
CA SER A 375 23.63 -5.50 34.51
C SER A 375 24.22 -5.90 35.87
N PRO A 376 23.43 -6.53 36.77
CA PRO A 376 23.95 -7.05 38.02
C PRO A 376 24.77 -8.34 37.84
N LEU A 377 24.82 -8.89 36.62
CA LEU A 377 25.49 -10.14 36.30
C LEU A 377 26.99 -9.93 36.03
N THR A 378 27.81 -10.88 36.46
CA THR A 378 29.24 -10.92 36.11
C THR A 378 29.47 -11.54 34.73
N ARG A 379 30.67 -11.39 34.18
CA ARG A 379 31.00 -11.90 32.84
C ARG A 379 30.84 -13.41 32.73
N GLU A 380 31.11 -14.13 33.82
CA GLU A 380 31.01 -15.59 33.92
C GLU A 380 29.56 -16.08 33.84
N GLN A 381 28.59 -15.19 34.10
CA GLN A 381 27.16 -15.48 34.03
C GLN A 381 26.59 -15.24 32.62
N ILE A 382 27.41 -14.82 31.65
CA ILE A 382 27.03 -14.57 30.26
C ILE A 382 27.76 -15.55 29.36
N THR A 383 27.03 -16.53 28.82
CA THR A 383 27.58 -17.59 27.96
C THR A 383 27.21 -17.33 26.51
N ILE A 384 28.18 -17.33 25.61
CA ILE A 384 27.95 -17.26 24.15
C ILE A 384 27.92 -18.69 23.61
N ILE A 385 26.94 -18.99 22.75
CA ILE A 385 26.69 -20.30 22.18
C ILE A 385 27.03 -20.25 20.69
N GLU A 386 28.13 -20.90 20.32
CA GLU A 386 28.75 -20.85 18.99
C GLU A 386 28.97 -22.24 18.39
N THR A 387 28.86 -23.31 19.19
CA THR A 387 29.08 -24.70 18.77
C THR A 387 27.87 -25.61 19.02
N SER A 388 27.82 -26.74 18.32
CA SER A 388 26.77 -27.76 18.50
C SER A 388 26.74 -28.35 19.91
N GLU A 389 27.90 -28.54 20.55
CA GLU A 389 28.03 -29.04 21.91
C GLU A 389 27.41 -28.05 22.91
N GLN A 390 27.79 -26.77 22.81
CA GLN A 390 27.22 -25.71 23.65
C GLN A 390 25.71 -25.57 23.44
N PHE A 391 25.24 -25.71 22.20
CA PHE A 391 23.82 -25.62 21.90
C PHE A 391 23.02 -26.81 22.46
N TYR A 392 23.59 -28.02 22.41
CA TYR A 392 23.00 -29.18 23.05
C TYR A 392 22.89 -29.03 24.57
N ASP A 393 23.97 -28.57 25.21
CA ASP A 393 24.02 -28.33 26.65
C ASP A 393 23.03 -27.25 27.09
N LEU A 394 22.88 -26.20 26.27
CA LEU A 394 21.85 -25.18 26.46
C LEU A 394 20.45 -25.82 26.45
N ILE A 395 20.11 -26.59 25.42
CA ILE A 395 18.78 -27.23 25.32
C ILE A 395 18.52 -28.11 26.54
N SER A 396 19.51 -28.90 26.97
CA SER A 396 19.39 -29.73 28.18
C SER A 396 19.12 -28.86 29.41
N THR A 397 19.82 -27.73 29.55
CA THR A 397 19.64 -26.81 30.68
C THR A 397 18.24 -26.20 30.69
N LEU A 398 17.76 -25.72 29.53
CA LEU A 398 16.46 -25.06 29.40
C LEU A 398 15.30 -25.98 29.79
N THR A 399 15.39 -27.29 29.50
CA THR A 399 14.31 -28.25 29.81
C THR A 399 14.01 -28.42 31.30
N HIS A 400 14.89 -27.94 32.19
CA HIS A 400 14.75 -28.02 33.63
C HIS A 400 14.29 -26.70 34.27
N LEU A 401 14.01 -25.66 33.47
CA LEU A 401 13.65 -24.34 33.96
C LEU A 401 12.15 -24.08 33.78
N ASP A 402 11.55 -23.41 34.77
CA ASP A 402 10.12 -23.04 34.71
C ASP A 402 9.88 -21.76 33.90
N ILE A 403 10.84 -20.83 33.94
CA ILE A 403 10.72 -19.50 33.30
C ILE A 403 12.05 -19.14 32.64
N VAL A 404 11.98 -18.71 31.38
CA VAL A 404 13.10 -18.23 30.60
C VAL A 404 12.66 -16.97 29.84
N SER A 405 13.45 -15.89 29.93
CA SER A 405 13.23 -14.71 29.12
C SER A 405 13.85 -14.87 27.73
N LEU A 406 13.21 -14.33 26.69
CA LEU A 406 13.65 -14.39 25.31
C LEU A 406 13.60 -12.99 24.70
N ASP A 407 14.68 -12.63 24.01
CA ASP A 407 14.80 -11.41 23.21
C ASP A 407 15.67 -11.70 21.97
N CYS A 408 15.54 -10.90 20.92
CA CYS A 408 16.28 -11.10 19.66
C CYS A 408 16.89 -9.79 19.14
N GLU A 409 18.15 -9.87 18.71
CA GLU A 409 18.81 -8.80 17.97
C GLU A 409 18.88 -9.19 16.49
N TRP A 410 18.58 -8.25 15.62
CA TRP A 410 18.63 -8.45 14.16
C TRP A 410 19.86 -7.80 13.55
N LYS A 411 20.29 -8.38 12.43
CA LYS A 411 21.27 -7.72 11.57
C LYS A 411 20.55 -6.56 10.85
N PRO A 412 21.01 -5.29 10.99
CA PRO A 412 20.42 -4.19 10.24
C PRO A 412 20.67 -4.44 8.75
N SER A 413 19.60 -4.56 7.96
CA SER A 413 19.66 -4.65 6.51
C SER A 413 19.21 -3.33 5.89
N PHE A 414 20.01 -2.81 4.95
CA PHE A 414 19.60 -1.74 4.06
C PHE A 414 19.07 -2.37 2.78
N GLY A 415 17.87 -1.99 2.34
CA GLY A 415 17.32 -2.44 1.07
C GLY A 415 16.40 -3.65 1.16
N THR A 416 16.75 -4.77 0.52
CA THR A 416 15.79 -5.77 0.01
C THR A 416 15.92 -7.15 0.66
N LYS A 417 16.81 -7.26 1.66
CA LYS A 417 16.98 -8.48 2.43
C LYS A 417 16.14 -8.39 3.69
N GLN A 418 15.31 -9.40 3.88
CA GLN A 418 14.57 -9.62 5.12
C GLN A 418 15.54 -9.54 6.31
N CYS A 419 15.15 -8.81 7.36
CA CYS A 419 15.93 -8.71 8.59
C CYS A 419 16.21 -10.12 9.11
N GLN A 420 17.49 -10.47 9.25
CA GLN A 420 17.89 -11.78 9.76
C GLN A 420 18.16 -11.64 11.26
N VAL A 421 17.63 -12.55 12.07
CA VAL A 421 18.00 -12.64 13.49
C VAL A 421 19.49 -12.95 13.60
N ALA A 422 20.22 -12.06 14.27
CA ALA A 422 21.65 -12.14 14.50
C ALA A 422 21.97 -12.88 15.80
N ILE A 423 21.31 -12.48 16.89
CA ILE A 423 21.51 -13.05 18.23
C ILE A 423 20.15 -13.36 18.84
N ILE A 424 20.02 -14.53 19.47
CA ILE A 424 18.91 -14.83 20.37
C ILE A 424 19.43 -14.78 21.80
N GLN A 425 18.87 -13.89 22.62
CA GLN A 425 19.20 -13.80 24.04
C GLN A 425 18.20 -14.63 24.85
N LEU A 426 18.71 -15.55 25.68
CA LEU A 426 17.92 -16.29 26.65
C LEU A 426 18.37 -15.94 28.06
N GLY A 427 17.51 -15.28 28.82
CA GLY A 427 17.75 -14.94 30.21
C GLY A 427 17.12 -15.97 31.14
N THR A 428 17.90 -16.42 32.11
CA THR A 428 17.40 -17.21 33.24
C THR A 428 17.52 -16.35 34.51
N LYS A 429 17.19 -16.92 35.66
CA LYS A 429 17.31 -16.21 36.94
C LYS A 429 18.73 -15.71 37.21
N ASP A 430 19.73 -16.51 36.87
CA ASP A 430 21.13 -16.28 37.29
C ASP A 430 22.12 -16.25 36.13
N MET A 431 21.69 -16.59 34.91
CA MET A 431 22.54 -16.71 33.71
C MET A 431 21.88 -16.10 32.48
N VAL A 432 22.68 -15.60 31.54
CA VAL A 432 22.25 -15.19 30.20
C VAL A 432 23.00 -16.00 29.15
N TYR A 433 22.27 -16.52 28.18
CA TYR A 433 22.81 -17.24 27.02
C TYR A 433 22.59 -16.41 25.75
N LEU A 434 23.66 -16.21 24.98
CA LEU A 434 23.64 -15.48 23.71
C LEU A 434 23.90 -16.47 22.58
N ILE A 435 22.88 -16.83 21.82
CA ILE A 435 23.01 -17.76 20.69
C ILE A 435 23.37 -16.96 19.44
N ASP A 436 24.50 -17.25 18.83
CA ASP A 436 24.84 -16.70 17.51
C ASP A 436 24.00 -17.38 16.42
N ALA A 437 22.88 -16.76 16.08
CA ALA A 437 21.93 -17.28 15.11
C ALA A 437 22.44 -17.13 13.67
N ILE A 438 23.50 -16.35 13.40
CA ILE A 438 24.10 -16.29 12.06
C ILE A 438 25.02 -17.49 11.87
N LEU A 439 25.90 -17.74 12.83
CA LEU A 439 26.85 -18.84 12.78
C LEU A 439 26.15 -20.20 12.79
N LEU A 440 25.13 -20.34 13.64
CA LEU A 440 24.40 -21.60 13.89
C LEU A 440 23.21 -21.83 12.95
N ASN A 441 23.01 -21.05 11.88
CA ASN A 441 21.91 -21.25 10.92
C ASN A 441 22.32 -21.99 9.64
N LYS A 442 23.46 -22.70 9.67
CA LYS A 442 23.89 -23.58 8.56
C LYS A 442 23.07 -24.89 8.55
N PRO A 443 22.95 -25.57 7.40
CA PRO A 443 22.15 -26.80 7.29
C PRO A 443 22.47 -27.89 8.32
N GLU A 444 23.74 -28.00 8.72
CA GLU A 444 24.23 -28.93 9.75
C GLU A 444 23.60 -28.71 11.15
N TYR A 445 23.11 -27.51 11.46
CA TYR A 445 22.49 -27.17 12.75
C TYR A 445 20.96 -27.28 12.76
N THR A 446 20.34 -27.58 11.62
CA THR A 446 18.86 -27.65 11.49
C THR A 446 18.24 -28.59 12.52
N SER A 447 18.88 -29.73 12.82
CA SER A 447 18.40 -30.68 13.83
C SER A 447 18.42 -30.11 15.25
N PHE A 448 19.36 -29.24 15.58
CA PHE A 448 19.45 -28.56 16.87
C PHE A 448 18.34 -27.51 16.99
N TRP A 449 18.04 -26.75 15.94
CA TRP A 449 16.90 -25.82 15.93
C TRP A 449 15.55 -26.53 16.04
N CYS A 450 15.37 -27.66 15.35
CA CYS A 450 14.18 -28.51 15.53
C CYS A 450 14.05 -29.00 16.99
N SER A 451 15.17 -29.38 17.60
CA SER A 451 15.21 -29.84 19.00
C SER A 451 14.95 -28.70 19.98
N PHE A 452 15.48 -27.51 19.71
CA PHE A 452 15.23 -26.28 20.44
C PHE A 452 13.74 -25.90 20.39
N ASN A 453 13.13 -25.93 19.20
CA ASN A 453 11.69 -25.68 19.07
C ASN A 453 10.87 -26.67 19.90
N LYS A 454 11.13 -27.97 19.72
CA LYS A 454 10.35 -29.03 20.36
C LYS A 454 10.52 -29.06 21.88
N SER A 455 11.75 -28.87 22.38
CA SER A 455 12.08 -29.07 23.80
C SER A 455 11.88 -27.81 24.64
N PHE A 456 11.93 -26.63 24.01
CA PHE A 456 11.83 -25.34 24.68
C PHE A 456 10.64 -24.48 24.19
N LEU A 457 10.60 -24.09 22.92
CA LEU A 457 9.56 -23.16 22.42
C LEU A 457 8.15 -23.76 22.50
N GLU A 458 7.97 -25.02 22.13
CA GLU A 458 6.69 -25.73 22.18
C GLU A 458 6.37 -26.33 23.57
N ASN A 459 7.33 -26.29 24.49
CA ASN A 459 7.15 -26.85 25.81
C ASN A 459 6.28 -25.92 26.68
N ALA A 460 5.02 -26.30 26.90
CA ALA A 460 4.05 -25.51 27.65
C ALA A 460 4.37 -25.41 29.16
N GLU A 461 5.22 -26.29 29.69
CA GLU A 461 5.66 -26.24 31.09
C GLU A 461 6.70 -25.13 31.32
N ILE A 462 7.36 -24.67 30.25
CA ILE A 462 8.34 -23.59 30.31
C ILE A 462 7.68 -22.29 29.85
N ILE A 463 7.63 -21.31 30.73
CA ILE A 463 7.13 -19.98 30.44
C ILE A 463 8.21 -19.20 29.69
N LYS A 464 7.90 -18.81 28.45
CA LYS A 464 8.72 -17.90 27.65
C LYS A 464 8.26 -16.47 27.90
N LEU A 465 9.16 -15.64 28.42
CA LEU A 465 8.89 -14.24 28.77
C LEU A 465 9.64 -13.29 27.83
N GLY A 466 8.98 -12.37 27.16
CA GLY A 466 9.67 -11.40 26.29
C GLY A 466 8.90 -10.11 26.15
N PHE A 467 9.49 -9.06 25.60
CA PHE A 467 8.81 -7.79 25.35
C PHE A 467 8.57 -7.64 23.85
N GLY A 468 7.32 -7.62 23.40
CA GLY A 468 7.04 -7.68 21.95
C GLY A 468 7.34 -9.05 21.33
N LEU A 469 7.32 -10.10 22.15
CA LEU A 469 7.73 -11.48 21.82
C LEU A 469 7.10 -12.05 20.53
N GLU A 470 5.90 -11.59 20.15
CA GLU A 470 5.26 -12.04 18.91
C GLU A 470 6.11 -11.69 17.67
N GLN A 471 6.75 -10.51 17.68
CA GLN A 471 7.61 -10.06 16.60
C GLN A 471 8.90 -10.89 16.57
N ASP A 472 9.52 -11.15 17.71
CA ASP A 472 10.74 -11.98 17.80
C ASP A 472 10.49 -13.39 17.24
N LEU A 473 9.41 -14.04 17.67
CA LEU A 473 9.06 -15.38 17.20
C LEU A 473 8.73 -15.40 15.69
N ARG A 474 8.16 -14.32 15.16
CA ARG A 474 7.87 -14.17 13.73
C ARG A 474 9.16 -14.08 12.93
N GLU A 475 10.12 -13.28 13.37
CA GLU A 475 11.41 -13.13 12.69
C GLU A 475 12.26 -14.39 12.81
N MET A 476 12.30 -15.05 13.98
CA MET A 476 12.95 -16.35 14.15
C MET A 476 12.40 -17.39 13.17
N LYS A 477 11.07 -17.44 13.00
CA LYS A 477 10.41 -18.34 12.04
C LYS A 477 10.78 -18.04 10.59
N ALA A 478 10.96 -16.77 10.25
CA ALA A 478 11.31 -16.35 8.90
C ALA A 478 12.80 -16.56 8.58
N SER A 479 13.70 -16.37 9.55
CA SER A 479 15.14 -16.31 9.31
C SER A 479 15.91 -17.60 9.66
N ILE A 480 15.38 -18.49 10.51
CA ILE A 480 16.10 -19.66 11.03
C ILE A 480 15.59 -20.98 10.43
N ALA A 481 16.50 -21.72 9.78
CA ALA A 481 16.22 -23.03 9.20
C ALA A 481 15.92 -24.06 10.29
N GLY A 482 14.72 -24.65 10.25
CA GLY A 482 14.24 -25.63 11.24
C GLY A 482 13.17 -25.09 12.20
N LEU A 483 12.87 -23.79 12.15
CA LEU A 483 11.85 -23.13 12.98
C LEU A 483 10.56 -22.76 12.22
N SER A 484 10.27 -23.42 11.09
CA SER A 484 9.12 -23.08 10.23
C SER A 484 7.74 -23.30 10.89
N ASN A 485 7.67 -24.01 12.01
CA ASN A 485 6.42 -24.40 12.69
C ASN A 485 6.30 -23.87 14.14
N ILE A 486 6.94 -22.74 14.48
CA ILE A 486 6.74 -22.13 15.81
C ILE A 486 5.25 -21.81 16.02
N LYS A 487 4.70 -22.28 17.15
CA LYS A 487 3.40 -21.82 17.67
C LYS A 487 3.62 -20.53 18.46
N GLN A 488 2.78 -19.52 18.25
CA GLN A 488 2.78 -18.30 19.08
C GLN A 488 2.35 -18.66 20.51
N GLN A 489 3.30 -19.02 21.37
CA GLN A 489 3.11 -19.36 22.77
C GLN A 489 4.19 -18.68 23.61
N GLY A 490 3.76 -17.93 24.62
CA GLY A 490 4.62 -17.12 25.47
C GLY A 490 3.81 -16.07 26.20
N ILE A 491 4.41 -15.42 27.19
CA ILE A 491 3.79 -14.31 27.91
C ILE A 491 4.56 -13.04 27.55
N ASP A 492 3.84 -12.07 27.00
CA ASP A 492 4.41 -10.74 26.79
C ASP A 492 4.59 -10.07 28.17
N PHE A 493 5.81 -9.65 28.47
CA PHE A 493 6.14 -8.93 29.69
C PHE A 493 5.33 -7.65 29.80
N GLU A 494 4.96 -7.00 28.68
CA GLU A 494 4.03 -5.88 28.67
C GLU A 494 2.67 -6.27 29.27
N ALA A 495 2.16 -7.46 28.93
CA ALA A 495 0.91 -7.97 29.47
C ALA A 495 1.00 -8.26 30.98
N ILE A 496 2.15 -8.72 31.49
CA ILE A 496 2.39 -8.91 32.93
C ILE A 496 2.46 -7.57 33.65
N CYS A 497 3.22 -6.61 33.13
CA CYS A 497 3.31 -5.26 33.70
C CYS A 497 1.92 -4.62 33.80
N ASN A 498 1.11 -4.74 32.75
CA ASN A 498 -0.27 -4.29 32.75
C ASN A 498 -1.11 -5.00 33.83
N CYS A 499 -0.95 -6.33 34.00
CA CYS A 499 -1.63 -7.08 35.06
C CYS A 499 -1.20 -6.68 36.48
N ILE A 500 0.10 -6.46 36.74
CA ILE A 500 0.63 -6.08 38.06
C ILE A 500 0.21 -4.67 38.44
N ILE A 501 0.21 -3.75 37.47
CA ILE A 501 -0.31 -2.39 37.64
C ILE A 501 -1.80 -2.45 38.03
N ASP A 502 -2.56 -3.38 37.46
CA ASP A 502 -3.96 -3.62 37.81
C ASP A 502 -4.15 -4.30 39.20
N GLU A 503 -3.26 -5.20 39.62
CA GLU A 503 -3.33 -5.92 40.91
C GLU A 503 -3.08 -5.04 42.15
N GLY A 504 -2.36 -3.92 42.00
CA GLY A 504 -2.24 -2.89 43.05
C GLY A 504 -3.58 -2.29 43.49
N THR A 505 -4.67 -2.60 42.77
CA THR A 505 -6.01 -2.10 43.02
C THR A 505 -7.08 -3.21 43.07
N LYS A 506 -7.01 -4.21 43.97
CA LYS A 506 -8.25 -4.91 44.39
C LYS A 506 -8.16 -5.73 45.69
N LYS A 507 -9.11 -5.45 46.60
CA LYS A 507 -9.64 -6.42 47.57
C LYS A 507 -10.51 -7.48 46.85
N THR A 508 -10.16 -8.75 47.10
CA THR A 508 -10.97 -9.99 47.17
C THR A 508 -12.09 -10.28 46.15
N VAL A 509 -11.76 -11.26 45.29
CA VAL A 509 -12.50 -12.33 44.59
C VAL A 509 -14.03 -12.46 44.76
N LYS A 510 -14.74 -12.52 43.62
CA LYS A 510 -15.74 -13.56 43.23
C LYS A 510 -15.97 -13.55 41.70
N LYS A 511 -15.84 -14.71 41.04
CA LYS A 511 -16.27 -15.01 39.65
C LYS A 511 -17.66 -15.69 39.67
N PRO A 512 -18.41 -15.83 38.55
CA PRO A 512 -18.35 -15.15 37.25
C PRO A 512 -19.73 -14.70 36.68
N LYS A 513 -19.68 -14.06 35.49
CA LYS A 513 -20.74 -13.70 34.51
C LYS A 513 -21.35 -12.29 34.63
N ALA A 514 -20.89 -11.39 33.76
CA ALA A 514 -21.64 -10.22 33.27
C ALA A 514 -20.96 -9.78 31.94
N VAL A 515 -21.63 -9.86 30.78
CA VAL A 515 -22.39 -8.76 30.16
C VAL A 515 -21.85 -7.41 30.61
N CYS A 516 -21.13 -6.73 29.72
CA CYS A 516 -20.58 -5.39 29.96
C CYS A 516 -21.74 -4.38 30.01
N SER A 517 -22.25 -4.13 31.21
CA SER A 517 -23.00 -2.92 31.55
C SER A 517 -22.01 -1.79 31.77
N GLN A 518 -22.14 -0.71 30.99
CA GLN A 518 -21.37 0.53 31.15
C GLN A 518 -21.58 1.13 32.55
N PRO A 519 -20.53 1.61 33.24
CA PRO A 519 -20.71 2.35 34.48
C PRO A 519 -21.40 3.69 34.19
N HIS A 520 -22.31 4.09 35.09
CA HIS A 520 -23.02 5.37 35.05
C HIS A 520 -22.05 6.54 34.81
N LEU A 521 -22.33 7.31 33.75
CA LEU A 521 -21.63 8.54 33.41
C LEU A 521 -21.81 9.57 34.55
N PRO A 522 -20.73 10.24 35.01
CA PRO A 522 -20.88 11.46 35.78
C PRO A 522 -21.52 12.53 34.89
N VAL A 523 -22.56 13.20 35.40
CA VAL A 523 -23.20 14.32 34.72
C VAL A 523 -22.22 15.50 34.74
N PHE A 524 -21.55 15.74 33.61
CA PHE A 524 -20.74 16.94 33.43
C PHE A 524 -21.65 18.16 33.24
N GLU A 525 -21.40 19.24 33.98
CA GLU A 525 -22.00 20.54 33.68
C GLU A 525 -21.65 20.96 32.25
N ALA A 526 -22.58 21.64 31.56
CA ALA A 526 -22.41 21.97 30.15
C ALA A 526 -21.15 22.83 29.95
N LYS A 527 -20.16 22.32 29.23
CA LYS A 527 -18.91 23.05 28.94
C LYS A 527 -19.06 23.78 27.60
N SER A 528 -18.60 25.04 27.55
CA SER A 528 -18.45 25.77 26.30
C SER A 528 -17.25 25.21 25.51
N PRO A 529 -17.33 25.10 24.17
CA PRO A 529 -16.23 24.65 23.31
C PRO A 529 -14.92 25.41 23.55
N ALA A 530 -15.00 26.70 23.89
CA ALA A 530 -13.85 27.58 24.07
C ALA A 530 -12.92 27.17 25.24
N TYR A 531 -13.44 26.43 26.23
CA TYR A 531 -12.69 25.95 27.40
C TYR A 531 -12.34 24.46 27.32
N MET A 532 -12.65 23.81 26.19
CA MET A 532 -12.35 22.41 25.97
C MET A 532 -11.10 22.28 25.09
N LYS A 533 -10.14 21.47 25.54
CA LYS A 533 -8.98 21.07 24.75
C LYS A 533 -8.95 19.57 24.59
N ILE A 534 -8.64 19.09 23.39
CA ILE A 534 -8.64 17.67 23.05
C ILE A 534 -7.32 17.28 22.39
N LEU A 535 -6.78 16.14 22.81
CA LEU A 535 -5.66 15.44 22.19
C LEU A 535 -6.20 14.16 21.54
N VAL A 536 -6.08 14.07 20.21
CA VAL A 536 -6.65 12.98 19.42
C VAL A 536 -5.55 12.00 18.99
N ASP A 537 -5.85 10.71 19.10
CA ASP A 537 -5.04 9.62 18.56
C ASP A 537 -4.91 9.73 17.02
N MET A 538 -3.71 9.53 16.46
CA MET A 538 -3.45 9.63 15.01
C MET A 538 -4.45 8.84 14.16
N LYS A 539 -4.88 7.67 14.64
CA LYS A 539 -5.87 6.80 13.97
C LYS A 539 -7.27 7.42 13.84
N LEU A 540 -7.50 8.59 14.43
CA LEU A 540 -8.74 9.35 14.43
C LEU A 540 -8.54 10.79 13.89
N ASN A 541 -7.46 11.07 13.14
CA ASN A 541 -7.17 12.41 12.61
C ASN A 541 -8.30 13.01 11.77
N ASN A 542 -9.11 12.18 11.12
CA ASN A 542 -10.26 12.61 10.33
C ASN A 542 -11.30 13.41 11.14
N ILE A 543 -11.34 13.29 12.47
CA ILE A 543 -12.30 14.03 13.31
C ILE A 543 -11.80 15.43 13.73
N ILE A 544 -10.49 15.70 13.60
CA ILE A 544 -9.85 16.91 14.13
C ILE A 544 -10.46 18.17 13.51
N SER A 545 -10.60 18.21 12.19
CA SER A 545 -11.17 19.38 11.49
C SER A 545 -12.63 19.64 11.90
N TYR A 546 -13.40 18.60 12.23
CA TYR A 546 -14.78 18.75 12.71
C TYR A 546 -14.84 19.35 14.11
N LEU A 547 -13.95 18.90 15.02
CA LEU A 547 -13.85 19.46 16.38
C LEU A 547 -13.34 20.91 16.36
N ARG A 548 -12.34 21.22 15.53
CA ARG A 548 -11.85 22.58 15.32
C ARG A 548 -12.91 23.49 14.71
N TYR A 549 -13.72 22.99 13.77
CA TYR A 549 -14.85 23.73 13.22
C TYR A 549 -15.86 24.11 14.32
N CYS A 550 -16.06 23.27 15.32
CA CYS A 550 -16.89 23.54 16.50
C CYS A 550 -16.24 24.50 17.51
N GLY A 551 -15.04 25.04 17.24
CA GLY A 551 -14.32 25.94 18.13
C GLY A 551 -13.51 25.25 19.24
N ILE A 552 -13.32 23.93 19.16
CA ILE A 552 -12.59 23.14 20.16
C ILE A 552 -11.10 23.09 19.81
N ASP A 553 -10.25 23.47 20.76
CA ASP A 553 -8.79 23.37 20.63
C ASP A 553 -8.38 21.89 20.54
N THR A 554 -8.03 21.45 19.34
CA THR A 554 -7.81 20.04 19.04
C THR A 554 -6.45 19.84 18.38
N ILE A 555 -5.61 19.03 19.00
CA ILE A 555 -4.30 18.67 18.45
C ILE A 555 -4.22 17.15 18.23
N SER A 556 -3.40 16.74 17.27
CA SER A 556 -3.07 15.33 17.07
C SER A 556 -1.81 14.97 17.87
N ARG A 557 -1.78 13.76 18.45
CA ARG A 557 -0.56 13.24 19.09
C ARG A 557 0.46 12.79 18.03
N SER A 558 1.76 12.84 18.33
CA SER A 558 2.78 12.22 17.46
C SER A 558 2.74 10.69 17.58
N ASP A 559 3.09 9.97 16.51
CA ASP A 559 3.25 8.50 16.56
C ASP A 559 4.45 8.07 17.39
N SER A 560 5.48 8.92 17.49
CA SER A 560 6.67 8.67 18.32
C SER A 560 6.45 8.90 19.82
N MET A 561 5.31 9.49 20.24
CA MET A 561 5.05 9.76 21.65
C MET A 561 4.61 8.48 22.38
N LEU A 562 5.35 8.13 23.43
CA LEU A 562 4.95 7.06 24.35
C LEU A 562 3.68 7.46 25.10
N TRP A 563 2.90 6.47 25.55
CA TRP A 563 1.63 6.73 26.23
C TRP A 563 1.80 7.57 27.51
N HIS A 564 2.94 7.43 28.19
CA HIS A 564 3.27 8.26 29.34
C HIS A 564 3.43 9.75 28.96
N ASP A 565 4.09 10.05 27.84
CA ASP A 565 4.27 11.43 27.36
C ASP A 565 2.95 12.04 26.91
N VAL A 566 2.07 11.23 26.30
CA VAL A 566 0.70 11.64 25.95
C VAL A 566 -0.09 12.08 27.19
N ILE A 567 0.02 11.30 28.28
CA ILE A 567 -0.65 11.61 29.55
C ILE A 567 -0.01 12.84 30.22
N ASN A 568 1.31 13.00 30.16
CA ASN A 568 2.01 14.16 30.69
C ASN A 568 1.62 15.44 29.95
N LEU A 569 1.55 15.40 28.61
CA LEU A 569 1.11 16.51 27.79
C LEU A 569 -0.36 16.85 28.04
N ALA A 570 -1.22 15.83 28.13
CA ALA A 570 -2.63 16.05 28.45
C ALA A 570 -2.83 16.63 29.85
N THR A 571 -2.00 16.25 30.82
CA THR A 571 -2.04 16.78 32.17
C THR A 571 -1.52 18.22 32.23
N SER A 572 -0.41 18.52 31.53
CA SER A 572 0.21 19.85 31.57
C SER A 572 -0.63 20.92 30.87
N GLU A 573 -1.33 20.55 29.79
CA GLU A 573 -2.15 21.49 29.01
C GLU A 573 -3.66 21.44 29.35
N ASP A 574 -4.06 20.58 30.29
CA ASP A 574 -5.45 20.28 30.66
C ASP A 574 -6.30 19.84 29.44
N ARG A 575 -5.82 18.80 28.74
CA ARG A 575 -6.48 18.21 27.56
C ARG A 575 -7.19 16.91 27.91
N LEU A 576 -8.35 16.72 27.29
CA LEU A 576 -9.02 15.41 27.22
C LEU A 576 -8.39 14.57 26.12
N ILE A 577 -8.34 13.25 26.30
CA ILE A 577 -7.73 12.33 25.35
C ILE A 577 -8.82 11.53 24.64
N ILE A 578 -8.71 11.44 23.31
CA ILE A 578 -9.59 10.59 22.49
C ILE A 578 -8.75 9.49 21.84
N VAL A 579 -9.13 8.23 22.08
CA VAL A 579 -8.42 7.04 21.59
C VAL A 579 -9.30 6.12 20.76
N SER A 580 -8.67 5.43 19.81
CA SER A 580 -9.31 4.44 18.94
C SER A 580 -9.55 3.09 19.63
N LYS A 581 -8.70 2.75 20.60
CA LYS A 581 -8.77 1.53 21.42
C LYS A 581 -8.79 1.92 22.91
N PRO A 582 -9.43 1.12 23.78
CA PRO A 582 -9.47 1.42 25.22
C PRO A 582 -8.03 1.47 25.77
N LYS A 583 -7.73 2.55 26.49
CA LYS A 583 -6.45 2.74 27.19
C LYS A 583 -6.72 3.27 28.60
N ASN A 584 -5.92 2.82 29.55
CA ASN A 584 -6.01 3.27 30.93
C ASN A 584 -4.96 4.35 31.21
N THR A 585 -5.28 5.26 32.12
CA THR A 585 -4.32 6.22 32.67
C THR A 585 -3.30 5.49 33.55
N PRO A 586 -1.98 5.59 33.27
CA PRO A 586 -0.94 5.03 34.12
C PRO A 586 -0.65 5.91 35.35
N ASN A 587 -1.25 7.11 35.43
CA ASN A 587 -1.00 8.10 36.47
C ASN A 587 -2.28 8.36 37.29
N ASN A 588 -2.19 8.25 38.62
CA ASN A 588 -3.29 8.56 39.54
C ASN A 588 -3.76 10.02 39.47
N ASN A 589 -2.95 10.93 38.93
CA ASN A 589 -3.27 12.35 38.83
C ASN A 589 -4.10 12.72 37.60
N PHE A 590 -4.20 11.83 36.60
CA PHE A 590 -5.01 12.07 35.41
C PHE A 590 -6.23 11.14 35.44
N PRO A 591 -7.46 11.66 35.55
CA PRO A 591 -8.63 10.83 35.79
C PRO A 591 -9.02 10.04 34.53
N GLN A 592 -9.41 8.77 34.71
CA GLN A 592 -9.83 7.90 33.59
C GLN A 592 -11.03 8.47 32.81
N SER A 593 -11.86 9.29 33.46
CA SER A 593 -12.97 10.00 32.82
C SER A 593 -12.55 11.05 31.79
N SER A 594 -11.26 11.44 31.78
CA SER A 594 -10.69 12.33 30.78
C SER A 594 -10.20 11.61 29.52
N ILE A 595 -10.35 10.28 29.46
CA ILE A 595 -9.99 9.44 28.32
C ILE A 595 -11.26 8.83 27.72
N LEU A 596 -11.58 9.19 26.47
CA LEU A 596 -12.74 8.65 25.76
C LEU A 596 -12.32 7.72 24.62
N CYS A 597 -12.78 6.48 24.68
CA CYS A 597 -12.65 5.52 23.58
C CYS A 597 -13.84 5.61 22.64
N ILE A 598 -13.62 6.07 21.41
CA ILE A 598 -14.71 6.24 20.42
C ILE A 598 -14.80 5.10 19.39
N GLY A 599 -13.74 4.30 19.22
CA GLY A 599 -13.72 3.19 18.26
C GLY A 599 -13.73 3.64 16.79
N LYS A 600 -13.68 2.67 15.85
CA LYS A 600 -13.85 2.93 14.41
C LYS A 600 -15.35 3.04 14.08
N GLY A 601 -15.76 4.07 13.36
CA GLY A 601 -17.16 4.31 12.96
C GLY A 601 -17.32 5.56 12.10
N PRO A 602 -18.54 5.85 11.60
CA PRO A 602 -18.79 7.07 10.83
C PRO A 602 -18.61 8.33 11.69
N ILE A 603 -18.09 9.40 11.09
CA ILE A 603 -17.74 10.66 11.78
C ILE A 603 -18.94 11.25 12.53
N THR A 604 -20.15 11.12 11.98
CA THR A 604 -21.39 11.59 12.62
C THR A 604 -21.64 10.93 13.97
N GLU A 605 -21.40 9.62 14.10
CA GLU A 605 -21.59 8.89 15.35
C GLU A 605 -20.48 9.20 16.35
N GLN A 606 -19.24 9.29 15.87
CA GLN A 606 -18.08 9.65 16.67
C GLN A 606 -18.23 11.06 17.28
N LEU A 607 -18.63 12.05 16.47
CA LEU A 607 -18.85 13.43 16.90
C LEU A 607 -20.00 13.52 17.92
N HIS A 608 -21.12 12.84 17.64
CA HIS A 608 -22.27 12.78 18.55
C HIS A 608 -21.89 12.13 19.89
N LYS A 609 -21.04 11.10 19.87
CA LYS A 609 -20.53 10.45 21.09
C LYS A 609 -19.68 11.40 21.93
N ILE A 610 -18.78 12.17 21.31
CA ILE A 610 -17.91 13.13 22.03
C ILE A 610 -18.76 14.25 22.67
N ILE A 611 -19.64 14.87 21.88
CA ILE A 611 -20.48 15.99 22.32
C ILE A 611 -21.36 15.58 23.49
N ASN A 612 -22.01 14.40 23.40
CA ASN A 612 -22.90 13.92 24.47
C ASN A 612 -22.14 13.44 25.70
N THR A 613 -20.98 12.78 25.53
CA THR A 613 -20.19 12.27 26.67
C THR A 613 -19.68 13.41 27.54
N TYR A 614 -19.23 14.51 26.92
CA TYR A 614 -18.69 15.66 27.63
C TYR A 614 -19.69 16.82 27.80
N ASN A 615 -20.95 16.61 27.41
CA ASN A 615 -22.05 17.58 27.48
C ASN A 615 -21.65 18.97 26.93
N VAL A 616 -21.15 19.01 25.70
CA VAL A 616 -20.65 20.25 25.07
C VAL A 616 -21.80 20.99 24.38
N SER A 617 -22.03 22.26 24.72
CA SER A 617 -23.05 23.09 24.06
C SER A 617 -22.41 23.97 22.99
N ILE A 618 -22.55 23.58 21.72
CA ILE A 618 -22.00 24.33 20.57
C ILE A 618 -23.04 25.35 20.09
N GLN A 619 -22.65 26.62 20.03
CA GLN A 619 -23.46 27.72 19.51
C GLN A 619 -22.93 28.17 18.14
N GLN A 620 -23.75 28.91 17.39
CA GLN A 620 -23.35 29.45 16.08
C GLN A 620 -22.12 30.38 16.17
N SER A 621 -21.95 31.07 17.30
CA SER A 621 -20.81 31.94 17.57
C SER A 621 -19.49 31.19 17.77
N ASP A 622 -19.54 29.89 18.08
CA ASP A 622 -18.34 29.08 18.34
C ASP A 622 -17.72 28.55 17.04
N LEU A 623 -18.50 28.55 15.94
CA LEU A 623 -18.08 28.02 14.66
C LEU A 623 -16.98 28.88 14.03
N MET A 624 -15.96 28.22 13.47
CA MET A 624 -14.83 28.89 12.81
C MET A 624 -14.08 29.91 13.68
N THR A 625 -14.00 29.65 14.99
CA THR A 625 -13.16 30.43 15.92
C THR A 625 -11.73 29.89 16.03
N VAL A 626 -11.48 28.69 15.48
CA VAL A 626 -10.19 28.00 15.45
C VAL A 626 -9.89 27.56 14.01
N CYS A 627 -8.65 27.72 13.57
CA CYS A 627 -8.20 27.30 12.25
C CYS A 627 -8.29 25.77 12.11
N LEU A 628 -8.96 25.31 11.05
CA LEU A 628 -9.16 23.88 10.76
C LEU A 628 -7.86 23.11 10.55
N PHE A 629 -6.82 23.78 10.05
CA PHE A 629 -5.56 23.17 9.63
C PHE A 629 -4.49 23.23 10.72
N CYS A 630 -4.29 24.39 11.35
CA CYS A 630 -3.18 24.60 12.30
C CYS A 630 -3.60 24.80 13.76
N ASN A 631 -4.90 24.75 14.08
CA ASN A 631 -5.44 24.97 15.44
C ASN A 631 -5.20 26.40 16.01
N SER A 632 -4.73 27.36 15.21
CA SER A 632 -4.58 28.75 15.64
C SER A 632 -5.93 29.45 15.85
N LYS A 633 -5.97 30.41 16.78
CA LYS A 633 -7.12 31.30 17.02
C LYS A 633 -6.99 32.65 16.31
N ASP A 634 -5.87 32.89 15.62
CA ASP A 634 -5.60 34.15 14.94
C ASP A 634 -6.20 34.15 13.52
N LEU A 635 -7.51 34.36 13.48
CA LEU A 635 -8.34 34.34 12.28
C LEU A 635 -8.83 35.74 11.92
N ARG A 636 -8.56 36.17 10.69
CA ARG A 636 -9.04 37.43 10.14
C ARG A 636 -10.20 37.21 9.18
N LYS A 637 -11.35 37.81 9.46
CA LYS A 637 -12.50 37.84 8.55
C LYS A 637 -12.25 38.86 7.44
N LEU A 638 -12.25 38.41 6.19
CA LEU A 638 -12.12 39.23 5.00
C LEU A 638 -13.51 39.52 4.43
N ASN A 639 -13.78 40.78 4.11
CA ASN A 639 -14.97 41.16 3.37
C ASN A 639 -14.80 40.88 1.87
N CYS A 640 -15.89 40.96 1.10
CA CYS A 640 -15.88 40.62 -0.32
C CYS A 640 -14.87 41.45 -1.14
N ASP A 641 -14.64 42.72 -0.77
CA ASP A 641 -13.70 43.60 -1.47
C ASP A 641 -12.25 43.20 -1.20
N GLN A 642 -11.93 42.86 0.06
CA GLN A 642 -10.61 42.38 0.48
C GLN A 642 -10.26 41.02 -0.13
N VAL A 643 -11.25 40.14 -0.29
CA VAL A 643 -11.06 38.84 -0.97
C VAL A 643 -10.72 39.07 -2.44
N GLN A 644 -11.42 39.97 -3.13
CA GLN A 644 -11.14 40.30 -4.53
C GLN A 644 -9.77 40.96 -4.72
N GLU A 645 -9.37 41.85 -3.82
CA GLU A 645 -8.05 42.48 -3.86
C GLU A 645 -6.94 41.43 -3.67
N LEU A 646 -7.13 40.49 -2.74
CA LEU A 646 -6.21 39.39 -2.49
C LEU A 646 -6.10 38.46 -3.70
N CYS A 647 -7.21 38.08 -4.33
CA CYS A 647 -7.17 37.22 -5.52
C CYS A 647 -6.54 37.92 -6.73
N LYS A 648 -6.80 39.22 -6.94
CA LYS A 648 -6.15 40.01 -8.01
C LYS A 648 -4.64 40.10 -7.80
N ALA A 649 -4.20 40.34 -6.56
CA ALA A 649 -2.79 40.35 -6.21
C ALA A 649 -2.14 38.97 -6.42
N TYR A 650 -2.86 37.89 -6.11
CA TYR A 650 -2.42 36.52 -6.33
C TYR A 650 -2.26 36.18 -7.83
N GLU A 651 -3.26 36.52 -8.66
CA GLU A 651 -3.25 36.26 -10.11
C GLU A 651 -2.21 37.12 -10.87
N ALA A 652 -1.93 38.33 -10.41
CA ALA A 652 -0.91 39.20 -11.01
C ALA A 652 0.50 38.58 -10.90
N VAL A 653 0.79 37.91 -9.79
CA VAL A 653 2.08 37.26 -9.50
C VAL A 653 2.25 35.99 -10.33
N SER A 654 1.17 35.22 -10.54
CA SER A 654 1.21 34.02 -11.39
C SER A 654 1.45 34.34 -12.88
N LYS A 655 1.06 35.52 -13.36
CA LYS A 655 1.28 35.95 -14.76
C LYS A 655 2.70 36.44 -15.03
N GLU A 656 3.38 37.04 -14.05
CA GLU A 656 4.80 37.43 -14.19
C GLU A 656 5.76 36.22 -14.19
N GLN A 657 5.40 35.12 -13.53
CA GLN A 657 6.23 33.90 -13.50
C GLN A 657 6.28 33.14 -14.83
N LEU A 658 5.23 33.24 -15.66
CA LEU A 658 5.16 32.59 -16.99
C LEU A 658 6.13 33.17 -18.02
N ASN A 659 6.66 34.38 -17.81
CA ASN A 659 7.59 35.02 -18.75
C ASN A 659 9.07 34.82 -18.41
N THR A 660 9.40 34.16 -17.29
CA THR A 660 10.80 34.01 -16.83
C THR A 660 11.22 32.57 -16.51
N SER A 661 10.32 31.59 -16.53
CA SER A 661 10.65 30.18 -16.27
C SER A 661 10.89 29.39 -17.57
N ASN A 662 11.98 29.72 -18.27
CA ASN A 662 12.59 28.86 -19.30
C ASN A 662 13.97 28.34 -18.84
N ILE A 663 14.15 28.14 -17.53
CA ILE A 663 15.36 27.54 -16.96
C ILE A 663 14.95 26.49 -15.92
N ARG A 664 15.54 25.31 -16.09
CA ARG A 664 15.29 24.02 -15.45
C ARG A 664 15.45 24.06 -13.92
N HIS A 665 14.57 23.37 -13.20
CA HIS A 665 14.83 22.84 -11.86
C HIS A 665 14.61 21.32 -11.89
N GLU A 666 15.68 20.59 -12.19
CA GLU A 666 15.89 19.21 -11.74
C GLU A 666 16.80 19.30 -10.50
N ALA A 667 16.22 19.44 -9.30
CA ALA A 667 16.85 19.17 -8.01
C ALA A 667 15.81 19.37 -6.88
N ASP A 668 15.98 18.61 -5.80
CA ASP A 668 15.18 18.57 -4.56
C ASP A 668 13.86 17.79 -4.60
N ASP A 669 13.98 16.47 -4.71
CA ASP A 669 13.07 15.56 -3.99
C ASP A 669 13.46 15.61 -2.50
N ASP A 670 12.71 16.41 -1.74
CA ASP A 670 12.93 16.59 -0.31
C ASP A 670 12.63 15.34 0.52
N VAL A 671 13.47 15.25 1.55
CA VAL A 671 13.60 14.30 2.66
C VAL A 671 12.28 13.83 3.28
N ASP A 672 12.00 12.54 3.10
CA ASP A 672 11.12 11.73 3.95
C ASP A 672 11.88 10.43 4.28
N PHE A 673 12.41 10.36 5.50
CA PHE A 673 13.21 9.23 6.00
C PHE A 673 12.37 8.20 6.79
N GLY A 674 11.05 8.35 6.86
CA GLY A 674 10.19 7.61 7.78
C GLY A 674 9.86 6.17 7.39
N ASP A 675 10.06 5.78 6.13
CA ASP A 675 9.45 4.56 5.56
C ASP A 675 10.49 3.54 5.05
N PHE A 676 11.76 3.70 5.43
CA PHE A 676 12.88 2.94 4.86
C PHE A 676 13.16 1.59 5.57
N LEU A 677 12.69 1.37 6.80
CA LEU A 677 13.06 0.20 7.62
C LEU A 677 11.92 -0.79 7.92
N SER A 678 10.71 -0.60 7.38
CA SER A 678 9.59 -1.50 7.64
C SER A 678 9.08 -2.14 6.36
N ASP A 679 9.63 -3.31 6.02
CA ASP A 679 8.98 -4.26 5.10
C ASP A 679 7.83 -5.03 5.81
N SER A 680 7.19 -4.43 6.83
CA SER A 680 6.01 -5.02 7.44
C SER A 680 4.82 -4.89 6.49
N GLU A 681 4.43 -6.02 5.89
CA GLU A 681 3.19 -6.19 5.16
C GLU A 681 1.99 -5.91 6.08
N GLY A 682 1.53 -4.68 6.08
CA GLY A 682 0.23 -4.27 6.61
C GLY A 682 -0.43 -3.35 5.61
N ASP A 683 -1.65 -3.70 5.18
CA ASP A 683 -2.57 -2.81 4.46
C ASP A 683 -2.98 -1.62 5.36
N GLU A 684 -2.04 -0.76 5.75
CA GLU A 684 -2.34 0.57 6.26
C GLU A 684 -2.17 1.56 5.10
N ASP A 685 -3.29 2.11 4.61
CA ASP A 685 -3.29 3.25 3.71
C ASP A 685 -2.28 4.30 4.23
N PRO A 686 -1.36 4.81 3.39
CA PRO A 686 -0.40 5.79 3.83
C PRO A 686 -1.14 6.98 4.45
N PRO A 687 -0.68 7.52 5.59
CA PRO A 687 -1.30 8.70 6.17
C PRO A 687 -1.30 9.80 5.13
N GLN A 688 -2.49 10.31 4.78
CA GLN A 688 -2.66 11.51 3.98
C GLN A 688 -2.06 12.69 4.77
N TYR A 689 -0.76 12.90 4.63
CA TYR A 689 -0.11 14.12 5.05
C TYR A 689 -0.15 15.08 3.87
N GLN A 690 -0.82 16.22 4.07
CA GLN A 690 -0.82 17.31 3.11
C GLN A 690 0.63 17.74 2.85
N PRO A 691 1.06 17.93 1.59
CA PRO A 691 2.42 18.34 1.28
C PRO A 691 2.72 19.67 1.97
N ARG A 692 3.76 19.69 2.82
CA ARG A 692 4.42 20.94 3.22
C ARG A 692 5.12 21.46 1.97
N ASN A 693 4.52 22.47 1.34
CA ASN A 693 5.13 23.18 0.23
C ASN A 693 6.52 23.68 0.65
N THR A 694 7.55 23.19 -0.04
CA THR A 694 8.86 23.83 -0.13
C THR A 694 8.65 25.24 -0.67
N VAL A 695 9.01 26.23 0.15
CA VAL A 695 8.83 27.64 -0.14
C VAL A 695 9.82 28.04 -1.24
N THR A 696 9.36 28.02 -2.49
CA THR A 696 9.91 28.90 -3.52
C THR A 696 9.52 30.33 -3.16
N LYS A 697 10.51 31.24 -3.12
CA LYS A 697 10.36 32.63 -2.66
C LYS A 697 9.36 33.42 -3.51
N ASN A 698 8.07 33.38 -3.16
CA ASN A 698 7.03 34.30 -3.64
C ASN A 698 6.91 35.48 -2.67
N GLN A 699 7.40 36.66 -3.07
CA GLN A 699 7.56 37.79 -2.15
C GLN A 699 6.32 38.70 -1.94
N SER A 700 5.17 38.48 -2.57
CA SER A 700 4.11 39.52 -2.61
C SER A 700 2.73 39.17 -2.05
N CYS A 701 2.42 37.91 -1.68
CA CYS A 701 1.12 37.58 -1.03
C CYS A 701 1.35 36.95 0.35
N LYS A 702 1.40 37.80 1.38
CA LYS A 702 1.67 37.40 2.76
C LYS A 702 0.56 37.87 3.71
N THR A 703 0.35 37.11 4.79
CA THR A 703 -0.43 37.51 5.95
C THR A 703 0.21 38.71 6.63
N SER A 704 -0.48 39.34 7.59
CA SER A 704 0.09 40.45 8.36
C SER A 704 1.31 40.03 9.19
N LYS A 705 1.46 38.72 9.45
CA LYS A 705 2.62 38.10 10.11
C LYS A 705 3.72 37.63 9.15
N GLY A 706 3.58 37.90 7.85
CA GLY A 706 4.58 37.55 6.85
C GLY A 706 4.54 36.09 6.37
N VAL A 707 3.50 35.33 6.75
CA VAL A 707 3.27 33.94 6.28
C VAL A 707 2.69 33.98 4.88
N GLN A 708 3.10 33.08 3.98
CA GLN A 708 2.60 33.06 2.61
C GLN A 708 1.13 32.60 2.58
N ILE A 709 0.27 33.33 1.86
CA ILE A 709 -1.13 32.96 1.69
C ILE A 709 -1.24 31.94 0.56
N VAL A 710 -1.88 30.81 0.83
CA VAL A 710 -2.16 29.75 -0.17
C VAL A 710 -3.66 29.75 -0.46
N VAL A 711 -4.01 29.97 -1.73
CA VAL A 711 -5.40 30.00 -2.19
C VAL A 711 -5.66 28.79 -3.07
N ASP A 712 -6.47 27.85 -2.58
CA ASP A 712 -6.97 26.73 -3.38
C ASP A 712 -8.03 27.24 -4.37
N ASP A 713 -7.76 27.09 -5.68
CA ASP A 713 -8.64 27.50 -6.78
C ASP A 713 -9.06 28.99 -6.76
N ALA A 714 -8.07 29.89 -6.87
CA ALA A 714 -8.26 31.35 -6.89
C ALA A 714 -9.29 31.83 -7.93
N SER A 715 -9.45 31.10 -9.03
CA SER A 715 -10.39 31.41 -10.12
C SER A 715 -11.85 31.31 -9.68
N LYS A 716 -12.21 30.32 -8.86
CA LYS A 716 -13.56 30.19 -8.29
C LYS A 716 -13.83 31.24 -7.22
N LEU A 717 -12.84 31.48 -6.36
CA LEU A 717 -12.96 32.44 -5.27
C LEU A 717 -13.20 33.88 -5.77
N CYS A 718 -12.51 34.27 -6.86
CA CYS A 718 -12.72 35.53 -7.59
C CYS A 718 -14.18 35.76 -8.04
N VAL A 719 -14.87 34.70 -8.45
CA VAL A 719 -16.22 34.77 -9.03
C VAL A 719 -17.30 34.80 -7.94
N SER A 720 -17.05 34.17 -6.79
CA SER A 720 -18.03 33.92 -5.72
C SER A 720 -18.57 35.16 -5.00
N LYS A 721 -17.78 36.24 -4.90
CA LYS A 721 -18.08 37.47 -4.13
C LYS A 721 -18.57 37.22 -2.68
N LYS A 722 -18.01 36.24 -1.98
CA LYS A 722 -18.36 35.92 -0.59
C LYS A 722 -17.25 36.31 0.40
N PRO A 723 -17.59 36.54 1.68
CA PRO A 723 -16.59 36.71 2.74
C PRO A 723 -15.78 35.42 2.93
N ALA A 724 -14.55 35.56 3.44
CA ALA A 724 -13.67 34.43 3.73
C ALA A 724 -12.94 34.65 5.06
N VAL A 725 -12.41 33.58 5.65
CA VAL A 725 -11.63 33.62 6.89
C VAL A 725 -10.19 33.21 6.59
N LEU A 726 -9.25 34.12 6.84
CA LEU A 726 -7.82 33.91 6.67
C LEU A 726 -7.16 33.58 8.01
N CYS A 727 -6.37 32.52 8.07
CA CYS A 727 -5.52 32.25 9.22
C CYS A 727 -4.19 33.00 9.11
N GLU A 728 -3.86 33.83 10.09
CA GLU A 728 -2.64 34.65 10.06
C GLU A 728 -1.36 33.82 10.29
N ASP A 729 -1.46 32.67 10.98
CA ASP A 729 -0.32 31.80 11.33
C ASP A 729 0.04 30.75 10.25
N CYS A 730 -0.94 30.23 9.49
CA CYS A 730 -0.67 29.22 8.45
C CYS A 730 -1.00 29.70 7.03
N GLY A 731 -1.58 30.89 6.86
CA GLY A 731 -1.90 31.46 5.55
C GLY A 731 -3.07 30.78 4.83
N SER A 732 -3.78 29.84 5.49
CA SER A 732 -4.92 29.14 4.90
C SER A 732 -6.15 30.04 4.84
N LEU A 733 -6.84 30.02 3.70
CA LEU A 733 -8.04 30.80 3.44
C LEU A 733 -9.27 29.88 3.34
N CYS A 734 -10.19 29.97 4.30
CA CYS A 734 -11.43 29.20 4.32
C CYS A 734 -12.58 30.04 3.76
N SER A 735 -13.28 29.54 2.74
CA SER A 735 -14.49 30.18 2.19
C SER A 735 -15.63 29.18 2.11
N ASP A 736 -16.89 29.65 2.13
CA ASP A 736 -18.09 28.80 2.04
C ASP A 736 -18.18 27.97 0.73
N GLU A 737 -17.29 28.22 -0.24
CA GLU A 737 -17.21 27.47 -1.49
C GLU A 737 -16.17 26.35 -1.46
N ASP A 738 -15.37 26.24 -0.39
CA ASP A 738 -14.47 25.13 -0.17
C ASP A 738 -15.29 23.84 0.06
N THR A 739 -15.09 22.86 -0.82
CA THR A 739 -15.73 21.54 -0.74
C THR A 739 -15.51 20.83 0.59
N VAL A 740 -14.33 21.03 1.21
CA VAL A 740 -13.99 20.44 2.51
C VAL A 740 -14.78 21.14 3.62
N LEU A 741 -14.81 22.47 3.62
CA LEU A 741 -15.55 23.26 4.59
C LEU A 741 -17.05 22.99 4.51
N LYS A 742 -17.61 22.89 3.29
CA LYS A 742 -19.02 22.60 3.07
C LYS A 742 -19.42 21.23 3.63
N THR A 743 -18.60 20.21 3.40
CA THR A 743 -18.82 18.86 3.93
C THR A 743 -18.78 18.84 5.46
N ILE A 744 -17.80 19.53 6.07
CA ILE A 744 -17.68 19.64 7.52
C ILE A 744 -18.88 20.38 8.11
N SER A 745 -19.26 21.51 7.53
CA SER A 745 -20.40 22.33 7.96
C SER A 745 -21.72 21.55 7.92
N GLU A 746 -22.02 20.85 6.82
CA GLU A 746 -23.25 20.06 6.70
C GLU A 746 -23.35 18.96 7.78
N ILE A 747 -22.25 18.28 8.07
CA ILE A 747 -22.20 17.24 9.10
C ILE A 747 -22.33 17.84 10.50
N VAL A 748 -21.60 18.91 10.81
CA VAL A 748 -21.63 19.54 12.15
C VAL A 748 -23.02 20.10 12.42
N LEU A 749 -23.61 20.86 11.50
CA LEU A 749 -24.95 21.44 11.65
C LEU A 749 -26.02 20.35 11.85
N LYS A 750 -25.89 19.22 11.14
CA LYS A 750 -26.77 18.06 11.32
C LYS A 750 -26.66 17.43 12.72
N VAL A 751 -25.45 17.36 13.27
CA VAL A 751 -25.19 16.76 14.60
C VAL A 751 -25.57 17.72 15.74
N THR A 752 -25.33 19.01 15.59
CA THR A 752 -25.59 20.04 16.62
C THR A 752 -27.00 20.63 16.55
N LYS A 753 -27.77 20.32 15.50
CA LYS A 753 -29.11 20.88 15.22
C LYS A 753 -29.13 22.41 15.11
N LEU A 754 -28.03 23.01 14.66
CA LEU A 754 -27.92 24.44 14.38
C LEU A 754 -28.49 24.77 12.98
N ALA A 755 -29.04 25.98 12.81
CA ALA A 755 -29.52 26.45 11.51
C ALA A 755 -28.34 26.82 10.59
N GLN A 756 -28.50 26.69 9.26
CA GLN A 756 -27.46 27.11 8.32
C GLN A 756 -27.16 28.62 8.50
N PRO A 757 -25.88 29.03 8.51
CA PRO A 757 -25.53 30.45 8.48
C PRO A 757 -26.08 31.07 7.19
N THR A 758 -26.82 32.17 7.33
CA THR A 758 -27.28 33.02 6.21
C THR A 758 -26.18 33.91 5.68
#